data_AF-A0A0G2EB48-F1
#
_entry.id   AF-A0A0G2EB48-F1
#
_cell.length_a   1.000
_cell.length_b   1.000
_cell.length_c   1.000
_cell.angle_alpha   90.00
_cell.angle_beta   90.00
_cell.angle_gamma   90.00
#
_symmetry.space_group_name_H-M   'P 1'
#
loop_
_entity.id
_entity.type
_entity.pdbx_description
1 polymer ?
#
loop_
_entity_poly.entity_id
_entity_poly.type
_entity_poly.pdbx_seq_one_letter_code
_entity_poly.pdbx_strand_id
1 'polypeptide(L)'
;MLQFDSKRPLVTEKYPLHGFTTLCTMKPLNNTVSADRSTYTEEKFAWAFFHAGVSAGLSISRRAKGIDTSWIAYNKPAELSNKHAGLLFGLGLNGHLKNIAKWLSFKYLTPKHSMTSIGLLLGLSVSYMGTMDTLVTRLLSVHVTRMLPPGAADLNLPPLAQTTGLMGIGLLYLNSQHRRMSEIMLSEIEHVELEDPSAPSDNIRDEGYRLAAGFALGLINLGNGNDLRGLHDMRLVERLLAVAVGPKPVDIVHVLDQATAGAVIAIALVFMKTQNASVARKINIPDTLPQFDYVRPDIFLLRTLAKHLIMWDDIQADYTWIVANLPPEYGVNHKLTEIKTLRSEHMPFYNIMAGLLWSIGLKHAGTGNTKARDFLVTYLDQFIRLCHLPAIRYDARLTRNTVRNCQDLVALSAATVMAGTGDIVVFRRLRLLHGRVSPDVPYGSHFAAHMALGALFVAGGSYTFSTSKLAVAALVCAFYPLFPTDVLDNKAHLQAFRHFWVLAAEPRCAVTRDVETGRAIAMPLAVTFRDGSKKEYAAPCLLPELDTVATIATASPEHWQVTLDFVANPAHLAAFKRTQTIHARRRPYAHAHSSSHHSSHSSSLQQHSAAIAVAPTFNATLAALNDAHLASAAVAASSARAGVTGAGSSILWDWIFSLPALRGGEPKQGQQQQQQQNQQQQKQQAGGGDHSTNSSSFTATSATFPLPVVSKADVSALVMPMAAAGDAAGVPGWSAAVAGGGGGAGSSNAVGGYGAGGGGGGGGGIELLTDGKTSPVDERLVLRTAALRGWDADGLRNLRLLFRWAERAQDEEEVLQGGGGGGGGGGGGGSSAAACRWLGREVVEGLRAVVGERGRAVGGGVV
;
A
#
# COMPACT_ATOMS: atom_id res chain seq x y z
N MET A 1 1.64 -10.92 2.17
CA MET A 1 0.29 -11.41 2.55
C MET A 1 -0.15 -12.60 1.71
N LEU A 2 -0.22 -12.47 0.38
CA LEU A 2 -0.75 -13.51 -0.51
C LEU A 2 -0.07 -14.89 -0.37
N GLN A 3 1.27 -14.93 -0.45
CA GLN A 3 2.05 -16.18 -0.37
C GLN A 3 2.48 -16.54 1.07
N PHE A 4 1.82 -16.01 2.08
CA PHE A 4 2.18 -16.25 3.48
C PHE A 4 2.09 -17.75 3.83
N ASP A 5 3.08 -18.27 4.57
CA ASP A 5 3.17 -19.66 5.04
C ASP A 5 3.01 -20.74 3.94
N SER A 6 3.43 -20.45 2.69
CA SER A 6 3.15 -21.29 1.52
C SER A 6 4.31 -22.21 1.08
N LYS A 7 5.56 -21.84 1.32
CA LYS A 7 6.75 -22.53 0.80
C LYS A 7 7.55 -23.22 1.90
N ARG A 8 8.15 -24.36 1.57
CA ARG A 8 9.18 -25.01 2.40
C ARG A 8 10.51 -24.97 1.63
N PRO A 9 11.51 -24.21 2.09
CA PRO A 9 12.78 -24.11 1.39
C PRO A 9 13.56 -25.44 1.47
N LEU A 10 14.30 -25.76 0.42
CA LEU A 10 15.32 -26.80 0.46
C LEU A 10 16.52 -26.26 1.25
N VAL A 11 17.00 -27.03 2.22
CA VAL A 11 18.10 -26.60 3.12
C VAL A 11 19.43 -26.51 2.36
N THR A 12 19.56 -27.25 1.26
CA THR A 12 20.78 -27.37 0.44
C THR A 12 20.96 -26.25 -0.58
N GLU A 13 19.93 -25.43 -0.83
CA GLU A 13 19.96 -24.41 -1.88
C GLU A 13 19.89 -23.00 -1.30
N LYS A 14 20.49 -22.05 -2.04
CA LYS A 14 20.33 -20.64 -1.72
C LYS A 14 18.89 -20.22 -2.00
N TYR A 15 18.29 -19.54 -1.04
CA TYR A 15 16.92 -19.11 -1.14
C TYR A 15 16.78 -17.98 -2.17
N PRO A 16 15.97 -18.15 -3.23
CA PRO A 16 15.86 -17.15 -4.28
C PRO A 16 15.11 -15.92 -3.77
N LEU A 17 15.81 -14.79 -3.71
CA LEU A 17 15.23 -13.48 -3.40
C LEU A 17 14.85 -12.77 -4.71
N HIS A 18 13.60 -12.93 -5.12
CA HIS A 18 13.07 -12.22 -6.28
C HIS A 18 12.98 -10.71 -5.99
N GLY A 19 13.59 -9.90 -6.85
CA GLY A 19 13.38 -8.45 -6.89
C GLY A 19 12.27 -8.09 -7.87
N PHE A 20 12.07 -6.78 -8.05
CA PHE A 20 11.24 -6.25 -9.13
C PHE A 20 12.13 -5.72 -10.25
N THR A 21 11.63 -5.80 -11.48
CA THR A 21 12.28 -5.28 -12.68
C THR A 21 11.54 -4.04 -13.15
N THR A 22 12.27 -3.07 -13.69
CA THR A 22 11.71 -1.83 -14.25
C THR A 22 11.58 -1.90 -15.78
N LEU A 23 11.41 -3.11 -16.31
CA LEU A 23 11.26 -3.36 -17.73
C LEU A 23 9.80 -3.14 -18.12
N CYS A 24 9.55 -2.17 -18.99
CA CYS A 24 8.26 -1.93 -19.61
C CYS A 24 8.22 -2.61 -20.98
N THR A 25 7.18 -3.40 -21.26
CA THR A 25 6.95 -3.97 -22.60
C THR A 25 5.99 -3.09 -23.37
N MET A 26 6.49 -2.35 -24.35
CA MET A 26 5.69 -1.48 -25.19
C MET A 26 4.94 -2.30 -26.24
N LYS A 27 3.60 -2.30 -26.15
CA LYS A 27 2.71 -2.89 -27.16
C LYS A 27 2.49 -1.90 -28.31
N PRO A 28 2.27 -2.37 -29.55
CA PRO A 28 2.10 -3.76 -29.98
C PRO A 28 3.40 -4.53 -30.29
N LEU A 29 4.53 -3.83 -30.48
CA LEU A 29 5.79 -4.43 -30.96
C LEU A 29 6.53 -5.29 -29.92
N ASN A 30 6.06 -5.33 -28.67
CA ASN A 30 6.71 -6.00 -27.54
C ASN A 30 8.15 -5.53 -27.27
N ASN A 31 8.49 -4.29 -27.66
CA ASN A 31 9.81 -3.75 -27.38
C ASN A 31 9.97 -3.49 -25.88
N THR A 32 11.07 -3.93 -25.28
CA THR A 32 11.35 -3.74 -23.86
C THR A 32 12.12 -2.46 -23.64
N VAL A 33 11.55 -1.51 -22.89
CA VAL A 33 12.21 -0.28 -22.45
C VAL A 33 12.52 -0.42 -20.97
N SER A 34 13.79 -0.28 -20.60
CA SER A 34 14.19 -0.21 -19.18
C SER A 34 14.08 1.22 -18.69
N ALA A 35 13.68 1.40 -17.43
CA ALA A 35 13.90 2.68 -16.75
C ALA A 35 15.40 3.02 -16.72
N ASP A 36 15.69 4.32 -16.72
CA ASP A 36 17.06 4.83 -16.69
C ASP A 36 17.77 4.40 -15.40
N ARG A 37 19.01 3.90 -15.54
CA ARG A 37 19.82 3.39 -14.43
C ARG A 37 20.26 4.51 -13.48
N SER A 38 20.32 5.75 -13.94
CA SER A 38 20.70 6.91 -13.11
C SER A 38 19.62 7.29 -12.10
N THR A 39 18.35 7.14 -12.48
CA THR A 39 17.20 7.44 -11.62
C THR A 39 16.84 6.27 -10.71
N TYR A 40 17.19 5.04 -11.12
CA TYR A 40 16.92 3.79 -10.41
C TYR A 40 18.13 3.27 -9.62
N THR A 41 18.51 3.98 -8.54
CA THR A 41 19.54 3.49 -7.61
C THR A 41 18.91 2.61 -6.52
N GLU A 42 19.64 1.60 -6.01
CA GLU A 42 19.16 0.72 -4.94
C GLU A 42 18.84 1.49 -3.65
N GLU A 43 19.49 2.62 -3.43
CA GLU A 43 19.25 3.51 -2.29
C GLU A 43 17.88 4.19 -2.37
N LYS A 44 17.49 4.70 -3.55
CA LYS A 44 16.18 5.35 -3.76
C LYS A 44 15.00 4.41 -3.57
N PHE A 45 15.21 3.12 -3.85
CA PHE A 45 14.18 2.08 -3.75
C PHE A 45 14.46 1.06 -2.64
N ALA A 46 15.26 1.43 -1.64
CA ALA A 46 15.71 0.52 -0.59
C ALA A 46 14.53 -0.17 0.14
N TRP A 47 13.46 0.57 0.44
CA TRP A 47 12.26 0.03 1.09
C TRP A 47 11.47 -0.94 0.23
N ALA A 48 11.37 -0.71 -1.08
CA ALA A 48 10.71 -1.63 -1.99
C ALA A 48 11.45 -2.99 -2.03
N PHE A 49 12.78 -2.97 -2.06
CA PHE A 49 13.60 -4.19 -1.97
C PHE A 49 13.53 -4.85 -0.58
N PHE A 50 13.49 -4.06 0.48
CA PHE A 50 13.26 -4.56 1.83
C PHE A 50 11.92 -5.30 1.92
N HIS A 51 10.83 -4.71 1.46
CA HIS A 51 9.51 -5.33 1.45
C HIS A 51 9.44 -6.60 0.57
N ALA A 52 10.13 -6.63 -0.56
CA ALA A 52 10.26 -7.84 -1.38
C ALA A 52 10.97 -8.96 -0.60
N GLY A 53 12.06 -8.63 0.11
CA GLY A 53 12.77 -9.55 1.01
C GLY A 53 11.88 -10.07 2.15
N VAL A 54 11.10 -9.19 2.77
CA VAL A 54 10.13 -9.57 3.82
C VAL A 54 9.09 -10.53 3.26
N SER A 55 8.53 -10.24 2.07
CA SER A 55 7.58 -11.13 1.41
C SER A 55 8.18 -12.51 1.14
N ALA A 56 9.45 -12.56 0.69
CA ALA A 56 10.15 -13.82 0.47
C ALA A 56 10.34 -14.60 1.79
N GLY A 57 10.73 -13.94 2.87
CA GLY A 57 10.88 -14.55 4.20
C GLY A 57 9.56 -15.01 4.81
N LEU A 58 8.49 -14.23 4.66
CA LEU A 58 7.15 -14.57 5.13
C LEU A 58 6.50 -15.71 4.34
N SER A 59 6.95 -15.95 3.11
CA SER A 59 6.46 -17.08 2.32
C SER A 59 6.99 -18.43 2.82
N ILE A 60 8.08 -18.43 3.58
CA ILE A 60 8.60 -19.62 4.24
C ILE A 60 7.61 -20.04 5.33
N SER A 61 7.30 -21.33 5.38
CA SER A 61 6.35 -21.83 6.36
C SER A 61 6.88 -21.71 7.78
N ARG A 62 6.01 -21.35 8.74
CA ARG A 62 6.33 -21.37 10.18
C ARG A 62 6.74 -22.77 10.67
N ARG A 63 6.36 -23.81 9.93
CA ARG A 63 6.64 -25.22 10.26
C ARG A 63 7.83 -25.79 9.48
N ALA A 64 8.51 -24.98 8.66
CA ALA A 64 9.70 -25.40 7.97
C ALA A 64 10.78 -25.80 9.00
N LYS A 65 11.36 -27.00 8.85
CA LYS A 65 12.45 -27.49 9.68
C LYS A 65 13.79 -27.30 8.94
N GLY A 66 14.89 -27.14 9.67
CA GLY A 66 16.23 -26.99 9.10
C GLY A 66 16.64 -25.55 8.78
N ILE A 67 15.86 -24.56 9.25
CA ILE A 67 16.24 -23.15 9.20
C ILE A 67 17.02 -22.82 10.47
N ASP A 68 18.29 -23.20 10.46
CA ASP A 68 19.19 -22.98 11.59
C ASP A 68 20.16 -21.82 11.31
N THR A 69 21.01 -21.50 12.29
CA THR A 69 22.07 -20.50 12.15
C THR A 69 22.94 -20.74 10.91
N SER A 70 23.24 -21.99 10.59
CA SER A 70 24.02 -22.39 9.42
C SER A 70 23.33 -22.02 8.11
N TRP A 71 22.01 -22.25 8.00
CA TRP A 71 21.23 -21.90 6.82
C TRP A 71 21.14 -20.39 6.62
N ILE A 72 20.96 -19.63 7.70
CA ILE A 72 20.94 -18.16 7.65
C ILE A 72 22.32 -17.62 7.22
N ALA A 73 23.40 -18.19 7.76
CA ALA A 73 24.76 -17.82 7.39
C ALA A 73 25.09 -18.21 5.93
N TYR A 74 24.59 -19.35 5.45
CA TYR A 74 24.75 -19.81 4.06
C TYR A 74 24.06 -18.88 3.05
N ASN A 75 22.91 -18.34 3.43
CA ASN A 75 22.16 -17.37 2.62
C ASN A 75 22.67 -15.93 2.75
N LYS A 76 23.67 -15.67 3.60
CA LYS A 76 24.23 -14.33 3.76
C LYS A 76 24.96 -13.92 2.46
N PRO A 77 24.58 -12.80 1.82
CA PRO A 77 25.34 -12.27 0.69
C PRO A 77 26.71 -11.72 1.14
N ALA A 78 27.66 -11.64 0.21
CA ALA A 78 28.99 -11.08 0.46
C ALA A 78 28.87 -9.63 0.95
N GLU A 79 28.12 -8.81 0.21
CA GLU A 79 27.70 -7.47 0.60
C GLU A 79 26.26 -7.48 1.14
N LEU A 80 26.00 -6.72 2.20
CA LEU A 80 24.68 -6.68 2.80
C LEU A 80 23.69 -5.95 1.88
N SER A 81 22.72 -6.68 1.34
CA SER A 81 21.65 -6.12 0.51
C SER A 81 20.38 -5.83 1.32
N ASN A 82 19.63 -4.81 0.92
CA ASN A 82 18.30 -4.46 1.44
C ASN A 82 17.31 -5.64 1.37
N LYS A 83 17.42 -6.51 0.35
CA LYS A 83 16.59 -7.72 0.23
C LYS A 83 16.87 -8.72 1.34
N HIS A 84 18.15 -8.91 1.68
CA HIS A 84 18.56 -9.83 2.75
C HIS A 84 18.11 -9.30 4.12
N ALA A 85 18.19 -7.99 4.34
CA ALA A 85 17.65 -7.36 5.53
C ALA A 85 16.15 -7.64 5.71
N GLY A 86 15.37 -7.54 4.63
CA GLY A 86 13.96 -7.92 4.63
C GLY A 86 13.72 -9.41 4.90
N LEU A 87 14.55 -10.29 4.33
CA LEU A 87 14.48 -11.73 4.60
C LEU A 87 14.65 -12.03 6.10
N LEU A 88 15.63 -11.41 6.76
CA LEU A 88 15.85 -11.57 8.20
C LEU A 88 14.61 -11.15 9.00
N PHE A 89 14.01 -10.02 8.66
CA PHE A 89 12.78 -9.58 9.34
C PHE A 89 11.63 -10.57 9.14
N GLY A 90 11.42 -11.06 7.91
CA GLY A 90 10.40 -12.06 7.60
C GLY A 90 10.61 -13.39 8.35
N LEU A 91 11.86 -13.84 8.49
CA LEU A 91 12.20 -15.01 9.31
C LEU A 91 11.89 -14.78 10.79
N GLY A 92 12.13 -13.56 11.29
CA GLY A 92 11.80 -13.16 12.65
C GLY A 92 10.29 -13.14 12.93
N LEU A 93 9.50 -12.59 12.01
CA LEU A 93 8.03 -12.62 12.08
C LEU A 93 7.44 -14.04 12.06
N ASN A 94 8.15 -14.99 11.42
CA ASN A 94 7.79 -16.41 11.43
C ASN A 94 8.30 -17.17 12.67
N GLY A 95 9.14 -16.54 13.51
CA GLY A 95 9.71 -17.14 14.71
C GLY A 95 10.97 -17.98 14.49
N HIS A 96 11.54 -17.98 13.28
CA HIS A 96 12.73 -18.77 12.94
C HIS A 96 14.03 -18.18 13.50
N LEU A 97 14.04 -16.91 13.91
CA LEU A 97 15.22 -16.28 14.50
C LEU A 97 15.46 -16.61 15.98
N LYS A 98 14.61 -17.42 16.63
CA LYS A 98 14.84 -17.86 18.02
C LYS A 98 16.16 -18.62 18.18
N ASN A 99 16.52 -19.45 17.20
CA ASN A 99 17.67 -20.35 17.25
C ASN A 99 18.95 -19.76 16.63
N ILE A 100 18.98 -18.45 16.36
CA ILE A 100 20.17 -17.81 15.77
C ILE A 100 21.29 -17.67 16.81
N ALA A 101 22.51 -18.04 16.43
CA ALA A 101 23.67 -17.85 17.28
C ALA A 101 24.00 -16.36 17.46
N LYS A 102 24.28 -15.96 18.69
CA LYS A 102 24.50 -14.56 19.09
C LYS A 102 25.61 -13.87 18.29
N TRP A 103 26.71 -14.58 18.02
CA TRP A 103 27.84 -14.05 17.24
C TRP A 103 27.42 -13.65 15.81
N LEU A 104 26.46 -14.37 15.22
CA LEU A 104 25.97 -14.08 13.88
C LEU A 104 25.17 -12.77 13.88
N SER A 105 24.37 -12.53 14.93
CA SER A 105 23.67 -11.25 15.11
C SER A 105 24.65 -10.08 15.20
N PHE A 106 25.74 -10.21 15.97
CA PHE A 106 26.78 -9.18 16.04
C PHE A 106 27.45 -8.96 14.67
N LYS A 107 27.77 -10.04 13.94
CA LYS A 107 28.35 -9.97 12.60
C LYS A 107 27.46 -9.24 11.58
N TYR A 108 26.14 -9.29 11.75
CA TYR A 108 25.20 -8.51 10.92
C TYR A 108 25.13 -7.04 11.30
N LEU A 109 25.41 -6.68 12.55
CA LEU A 109 25.35 -5.30 13.06
C LEU A 109 26.68 -4.53 12.90
N THR A 110 27.83 -5.22 12.87
CA THR A 110 29.15 -4.60 12.69
C THR A 110 29.25 -3.68 11.46
N PRO A 111 28.71 -4.03 10.27
CA PRO A 111 28.84 -3.19 9.07
C PRO A 111 27.97 -1.93 9.06
N LYS A 112 27.20 -1.66 10.13
CA LYS A 112 26.32 -0.48 10.29
C LYS A 112 25.32 -0.25 9.13
N HIS A 113 24.93 -1.30 8.42
CA HIS A 113 23.91 -1.19 7.38
C HIS A 113 22.53 -0.97 8.02
N SER A 114 21.90 0.17 7.74
CA SER A 114 20.66 0.63 8.40
C SER A 114 19.52 -0.39 8.25
N MET A 115 19.22 -0.84 7.03
CA MET A 115 18.12 -1.78 6.79
C MET A 115 18.34 -3.14 7.47
N THR A 116 19.59 -3.63 7.49
CA THR A 116 19.92 -4.90 8.18
C THR A 116 19.71 -4.78 9.67
N SER A 117 20.07 -3.64 10.25
CA SER A 117 19.85 -3.35 11.67
C SER A 117 18.35 -3.33 11.98
N ILE A 118 17.55 -2.63 11.17
CA ILE A 118 16.08 -2.60 11.32
C ILE A 118 15.50 -4.01 11.25
N GLY A 119 15.84 -4.77 10.21
CA GLY A 119 15.25 -6.09 9.98
C GLY A 119 15.65 -7.13 11.02
N LEU A 120 16.90 -7.11 11.47
CA LEU A 120 17.39 -8.04 12.49
C LEU A 120 16.85 -7.69 13.89
N LEU A 121 16.90 -6.42 14.29
CA LEU A 121 16.44 -6.00 15.62
C LEU A 121 14.94 -6.22 15.79
N LEU A 122 14.10 -5.84 14.81
CA LEU A 122 12.67 -6.15 14.84
C LEU A 122 12.43 -7.67 14.77
N GLY A 123 13.14 -8.38 13.90
CA GLY A 123 12.97 -9.82 13.74
C GLY A 123 13.28 -10.61 15.01
N LEU A 124 14.35 -10.24 15.72
CA LEU A 124 14.71 -10.79 17.04
C LEU A 124 13.65 -10.42 18.09
N SER A 125 13.23 -9.15 18.14
CA SER A 125 12.24 -8.67 19.11
C SER A 125 10.90 -9.40 18.98
N VAL A 126 10.43 -9.62 17.74
CA VAL A 126 9.19 -10.38 17.49
C VAL A 126 9.38 -11.85 17.83
N SER A 127 10.54 -12.43 17.53
CA SER A 127 10.82 -13.82 17.88
C SER A 127 10.76 -14.05 19.39
N TYR A 128 11.29 -13.10 20.18
CA TYR A 128 11.29 -13.15 21.65
C TYR A 128 10.13 -12.35 22.28
N MET A 129 9.04 -12.14 21.53
CA MET A 129 7.90 -11.36 22.00
C MET A 129 7.34 -11.89 23.33
N GLY A 130 7.21 -10.99 24.31
CA GLY A 130 6.68 -11.29 25.65
C GLY A 130 7.60 -12.11 26.56
N THR A 131 8.84 -12.43 26.16
CA THR A 131 9.74 -13.26 27.00
C THR A 131 10.62 -12.45 27.96
N MET A 132 10.69 -11.13 27.82
CA MET A 132 11.58 -10.25 28.60
C MET A 132 13.06 -10.71 28.57
N ASP A 133 13.53 -11.24 27.43
CA ASP A 133 14.88 -11.77 27.34
C ASP A 133 15.95 -10.69 27.59
N THR A 134 16.85 -10.95 28.53
CA THR A 134 17.84 -9.95 28.96
C THR A 134 18.90 -9.68 27.90
N LEU A 135 19.21 -10.64 27.03
CA LEU A 135 20.23 -10.48 25.99
C LEU A 135 19.70 -9.64 24.84
N VAL A 136 18.48 -9.93 24.38
CA VAL A 136 17.81 -9.09 23.38
C VAL A 136 17.57 -7.69 23.97
N THR A 137 17.22 -7.56 25.25
CA THR A 137 17.10 -6.25 25.92
C THR A 137 18.42 -5.46 25.85
N ARG A 138 19.56 -6.08 26.18
CA ARG A 138 20.88 -5.42 26.11
C ARG A 138 21.28 -5.04 24.68
N LEU A 139 20.87 -5.84 23.70
CA LEU A 139 21.10 -5.53 22.28
C LEU A 139 20.29 -4.28 21.86
N LEU A 140 19.02 -4.23 22.26
CA LEU A 140 18.12 -3.12 21.94
C LEU A 140 18.46 -1.84 22.71
N SER A 141 18.96 -1.94 23.95
CA SER A 141 19.24 -0.78 24.80
C SER A 141 20.30 0.15 24.23
N VAL A 142 21.22 -0.36 23.40
CA VAL A 142 22.22 0.48 22.69
C VAL A 142 21.54 1.43 21.70
N HIS A 143 20.36 1.06 21.20
CA HIS A 143 19.60 1.84 20.22
C HIS A 143 18.58 2.80 20.86
N VAL A 144 18.47 2.83 22.20
CA VAL A 144 17.56 3.74 22.92
C VAL A 144 18.38 4.61 23.86
N THR A 145 18.46 5.91 23.55
CA THR A 145 19.35 6.87 24.22
C THR A 145 19.09 6.95 25.73
N ARG A 146 17.83 6.97 26.17
CA ARG A 146 17.48 6.98 27.61
C ARG A 146 17.73 5.69 28.38
N MET A 147 18.08 4.60 27.69
CA MET A 147 18.51 3.37 28.35
C MET A 147 20.02 3.34 28.59
N LEU A 148 20.77 4.25 27.97
CA LEU A 148 22.21 4.37 28.19
C LEU A 148 22.49 4.95 29.58
N PRO A 149 23.59 4.53 30.24
CA PRO A 149 24.02 5.15 31.49
C PRO A 149 24.21 6.67 31.32
N PRO A 150 23.86 7.48 32.33
CA PRO A 150 24.09 8.93 32.28
C PRO A 150 25.59 9.20 32.09
N GLY A 151 25.93 10.01 31.08
CA GLY A 151 27.32 10.30 30.70
C GLY A 151 27.95 9.34 29.68
N ALA A 152 27.19 8.37 29.15
CA ALA A 152 27.62 7.61 27.97
C ALA A 152 27.72 8.53 26.74
N ALA A 153 28.71 8.28 25.88
CA ALA A 153 28.84 9.01 24.62
C ALA A 153 27.63 8.74 23.71
N ASP A 154 27.09 9.80 23.08
CA ASP A 154 26.05 9.66 22.08
C ASP A 154 26.56 8.81 20.91
N LEU A 155 25.92 7.66 20.71
CA LEU A 155 26.22 6.80 19.58
C LEU A 155 25.53 7.37 18.35
N ASN A 156 26.30 7.75 17.33
CA ASN A 156 25.81 8.16 16.00
C ASN A 156 25.12 6.98 15.27
N LEU A 157 23.92 6.62 15.73
CA LEU A 157 23.10 5.54 15.21
C LEU A 157 22.01 6.10 14.28
N PRO A 158 21.68 5.41 13.17
CA PRO A 158 20.60 5.83 12.28
C PRO A 158 19.26 5.99 13.03
N PRO A 159 18.50 7.10 12.84
CA PRO A 159 17.23 7.35 13.54
C PRO A 159 16.18 6.22 13.38
N LEU A 160 16.14 5.60 12.19
CA LEU A 160 15.23 4.49 11.89
C LEU A 160 15.59 3.21 12.69
N ALA A 161 16.88 3.00 12.99
CA ALA A 161 17.33 1.90 13.84
C ALA A 161 17.00 2.16 15.32
N GLN A 162 17.03 3.42 15.76
CA GLN A 162 16.60 3.80 17.11
C GLN A 162 15.09 3.63 17.30
N THR A 163 14.29 4.08 16.33
CA THR A 163 12.83 3.85 16.27
C THR A 163 12.49 2.37 16.34
N THR A 164 13.29 1.55 15.65
CA THR A 164 13.21 0.09 15.69
C THR A 164 13.53 -0.47 17.08
N GLY A 165 14.59 0.01 17.73
CA GLY A 165 14.98 -0.41 19.08
C GLY A 165 13.86 -0.18 20.08
N LEU A 166 13.21 0.98 20.00
CA LEU A 166 12.10 1.37 20.86
C LEU A 166 10.88 0.46 20.71
N MET A 167 10.45 0.22 19.47
CA MET A 167 9.38 -0.75 19.17
C MET A 167 9.78 -2.17 19.62
N GLY A 168 11.05 -2.55 19.43
CA GLY A 168 11.58 -3.85 19.82
C GLY A 168 11.42 -4.13 21.32
N ILE A 169 11.69 -3.14 22.17
CA ILE A 169 11.45 -3.23 23.62
C ILE A 169 9.95 -3.39 23.90
N GLY A 170 9.10 -2.61 23.22
CA GLY A 170 7.64 -2.75 23.34
C GLY A 170 7.14 -4.16 23.06
N LEU A 171 7.67 -4.82 22.02
CA LEU A 171 7.33 -6.19 21.65
C LEU A 171 7.89 -7.23 22.63
N LEU A 172 9.13 -7.03 23.10
CA LEU A 172 9.79 -7.93 24.04
C LEU A 172 9.11 -7.95 25.42
N TYR A 173 8.64 -6.78 25.86
CA TYR A 173 7.96 -6.56 27.14
C TYR A 173 6.43 -6.54 27.00
N LEU A 174 5.88 -7.09 25.91
CA LEU A 174 4.45 -7.18 25.64
C LEU A 174 3.68 -7.72 26.87
N ASN A 175 2.66 -6.98 27.31
CA ASN A 175 1.78 -7.34 28.43
C ASN A 175 2.49 -7.65 29.76
N SER A 176 3.71 -7.15 29.97
CA SER A 176 4.49 -7.36 31.21
C SER A 176 4.20 -6.32 32.29
N GLN A 177 3.61 -5.16 31.93
CA GLN A 177 3.45 -4.00 32.81
C GLN A 177 4.74 -3.55 33.51
N HIS A 178 5.89 -3.70 32.83
CA HIS A 178 7.18 -3.38 33.42
C HIS A 178 7.34 -1.86 33.66
N ARG A 179 7.41 -1.46 34.93
CA ARG A 179 7.44 -0.05 35.36
C ARG A 179 8.53 0.78 34.69
N ARG A 180 9.80 0.36 34.80
CA ARG A 180 10.94 1.11 34.23
C ARG A 180 10.83 1.31 32.72
N MET A 181 10.38 0.27 31.99
CA MET A 181 10.29 0.37 30.52
C MET A 181 9.16 1.31 30.13
N SER A 182 8.02 1.24 30.83
CA SER A 182 6.90 2.17 30.64
C SER A 182 7.32 3.62 30.92
N GLU A 183 8.09 3.85 31.99
CA GLU A 183 8.64 5.17 32.34
C GLU A 183 9.55 5.72 31.26
N ILE A 184 10.48 4.91 30.75
CA ILE A 184 11.35 5.30 29.63
C ILE A 184 10.51 5.68 28.41
N MET A 185 9.56 4.83 27.99
CA MET A 185 8.71 5.12 26.82
C MET A 185 7.90 6.41 26.98
N LEU A 186 7.28 6.63 28.16
CA LEU A 186 6.54 7.87 28.41
C LEU A 186 7.47 9.09 28.34
N SER A 187 8.67 8.95 28.91
CA SER A 187 9.64 10.03 28.94
C SER A 187 10.18 10.40 27.54
N GLU A 188 10.22 9.45 26.60
CA GLU A 188 10.52 9.71 25.17
C GLU A 188 9.38 10.43 24.45
N ILE A 189 8.12 10.15 24.80
CA ILE A 189 6.95 10.85 24.23
C ILE A 189 6.90 12.31 24.71
N GLU A 190 7.19 12.54 25.99
CA GLU A 190 7.14 13.87 26.63
C GLU A 190 8.38 14.73 26.35
N HIS A 191 9.41 14.18 25.72
CA HIS A 191 10.64 14.91 25.54
C HIS A 191 10.44 16.12 24.63
N VAL A 192 10.75 17.30 25.17
CA VAL A 192 10.80 18.55 24.45
C VAL A 192 12.25 19.03 24.53
N GLU A 193 12.92 19.04 23.38
CA GLU A 193 14.20 19.75 23.26
C GLU A 193 13.87 21.22 23.04
N LEU A 194 14.43 22.07 23.89
CA LEU A 194 14.56 23.48 23.57
C LEU A 194 15.70 23.53 22.55
N GLU A 195 15.35 23.65 21.26
CA GLU A 195 16.36 23.77 20.20
C GLU A 195 17.28 24.95 20.54
N ASP A 196 18.54 24.66 20.84
CA ASP A 196 19.57 25.68 20.93
C ASP A 196 19.88 26.10 19.48
N PRO A 197 19.68 27.37 19.07
CA PRO A 197 19.80 27.79 17.66
C PRO A 197 21.18 27.54 17.03
N SER A 198 22.19 27.28 17.87
CA SER A 198 23.58 26.99 17.48
C SER A 198 23.90 25.50 17.33
N ALA A 199 23.03 24.59 17.78
CA ALA A 199 23.22 23.14 17.64
C ALA A 199 22.60 22.65 16.32
N PRO A 200 23.22 21.66 15.63
CA PRO A 200 22.56 21.02 14.49
C PRO A 200 21.22 20.43 14.96
N SER A 201 20.15 20.64 14.19
CA SER A 201 18.82 20.10 14.51
C SER A 201 18.90 18.59 14.70
N ASP A 202 18.69 18.11 15.92
CA ASP A 202 18.61 16.68 16.21
C ASP A 202 17.27 16.12 15.67
N ASN A 203 17.26 15.77 14.38
CA ASN A 203 16.16 15.04 13.69
C ASN A 203 16.02 13.58 14.19
N ILE A 204 16.35 13.29 15.45
CA ILE A 204 16.27 11.96 16.02
C ILE A 204 14.82 11.66 16.46
N ARG A 205 14.15 12.64 17.08
CA ARG A 205 12.84 12.47 17.74
C ARG A 205 11.66 12.96 16.91
N ASP A 206 11.65 12.55 15.65
CA ASP A 206 10.57 12.78 14.70
C ASP A 206 9.23 12.17 15.16
N GLU A 207 8.14 12.55 14.48
CA GLU A 207 6.79 12.01 14.72
C GLU A 207 6.76 10.46 14.73
N GLY A 208 7.46 9.81 13.81
CA GLY A 208 7.56 8.34 13.73
C GLY A 208 8.26 7.70 14.93
N TYR A 209 9.25 8.37 15.53
CA TYR A 209 9.93 7.92 16.74
C TYR A 209 8.98 7.98 17.95
N ARG A 210 8.32 9.13 18.15
CA ARG A 210 7.34 9.33 19.24
C ARG A 210 6.13 8.41 19.08
N LEU A 211 5.69 8.17 17.85
CA LEU A 211 4.63 7.20 17.55
C LEU A 211 5.07 5.78 17.92
N ALA A 212 6.30 5.38 17.60
CA ALA A 212 6.84 4.08 18.00
C ALA A 212 6.92 3.94 19.53
N ALA A 213 7.27 5.01 20.25
CA ALA A 213 7.24 5.07 21.71
C ALA A 213 5.82 4.84 22.26
N GLY A 214 4.83 5.48 21.64
CA GLY A 214 3.41 5.32 21.98
C GLY A 214 2.91 3.90 21.76
N PHE A 215 3.25 3.29 20.61
CA PHE A 215 2.96 1.88 20.36
C PHE A 215 3.65 0.97 21.38
N ALA A 216 4.94 1.18 21.66
CA ALA A 216 5.69 0.36 22.62
C ALA A 216 5.10 0.45 24.03
N LEU A 217 4.79 1.66 24.52
CA LEU A 217 4.13 1.89 25.80
C LEU A 217 2.76 1.20 25.87
N GLY A 218 2.00 1.28 24.78
CA GLY A 218 0.71 0.61 24.62
C GLY A 218 0.80 -0.91 24.64
N LEU A 219 1.80 -1.48 23.97
CA LEU A 219 2.04 -2.94 23.93
C LEU A 219 2.48 -3.48 25.30
N ILE A 220 3.34 -2.76 26.04
CA ILE A 220 3.78 -3.17 27.38
C ILE A 220 2.59 -3.29 28.34
N ASN A 221 1.61 -2.40 28.21
CA ASN A 221 0.45 -2.26 29.10
C ASN A 221 -0.89 -2.64 28.45
N LEU A 222 -0.84 -3.50 27.43
CA LEU A 222 -1.95 -3.77 26.51
C LEU A 222 -3.25 -4.19 27.21
N GLY A 223 -4.26 -3.33 27.14
CA GLY A 223 -5.61 -3.59 27.65
C GLY A 223 -5.70 -3.82 29.17
N ASN A 224 -4.72 -3.33 29.94
CA ASN A 224 -4.69 -3.40 31.41
C ASN A 224 -4.85 -2.01 32.06
N GLY A 225 -5.40 -1.03 31.37
CA GLY A 225 -5.52 0.36 31.86
C GLY A 225 -6.35 0.52 33.14
N ASN A 226 -7.24 -0.41 33.47
CA ASN A 226 -8.00 -0.38 34.73
C ASN A 226 -7.21 -0.93 35.93
N ASP A 227 -6.25 -1.84 35.69
CA ASP A 227 -5.37 -2.42 36.72
C ASP A 227 -3.91 -2.08 36.41
N LEU A 228 -3.53 -0.83 36.70
CA LEU A 228 -2.20 -0.32 36.42
C LEU A 228 -1.14 -0.73 37.45
N ARG A 229 -1.45 -1.55 38.46
CA ARG A 229 -0.51 -2.07 39.48
C ARG A 229 0.52 -1.03 39.92
N GLY A 230 1.81 -1.27 39.67
CA GLY A 230 2.94 -0.40 40.04
C GLY A 230 3.10 0.89 39.21
N LEU A 231 2.20 1.17 38.27
CA LEU A 231 2.20 2.37 37.43
C LEU A 231 1.29 3.49 37.97
N HIS A 232 0.54 3.25 39.05
CA HIS A 232 -0.38 4.26 39.60
C HIS A 232 0.35 5.55 40.02
N ASP A 233 1.49 5.40 40.71
CA ASP A 233 2.35 6.51 41.14
C ASP A 233 2.92 7.34 39.97
N MET A 234 3.08 6.72 38.79
CA MET A 234 3.60 7.39 37.60
C MET A 234 2.60 8.38 36.98
N ARG A 235 1.32 8.33 37.39
CA ARG A 235 0.21 9.13 36.82
C ARG A 235 0.14 9.06 35.29
N LEU A 236 0.35 7.85 34.76
CA LEU A 236 0.44 7.56 33.32
C LEU A 236 -0.69 8.21 32.50
N VAL A 237 -1.93 8.10 32.97
CA VAL A 237 -3.12 8.58 32.25
C VAL A 237 -3.16 10.11 32.18
N GLU A 238 -2.88 10.79 33.29
CA GLU A 238 -2.91 12.26 33.37
C GLU A 238 -1.84 12.87 32.46
N ARG A 239 -0.64 12.30 32.51
CA ARG A 239 0.51 12.71 31.69
C ARG A 239 0.26 12.51 30.19
N LEU A 240 -0.24 11.33 29.80
CA LEU A 240 -0.60 11.08 28.40
C LEU A 240 -1.75 11.98 27.92
N LEU A 241 -2.75 12.25 28.77
CA LEU A 241 -3.84 13.16 28.42
C LEU A 241 -3.37 14.61 28.29
N ALA A 242 -2.40 15.04 29.11
CA ALA A 242 -1.80 16.36 28.99
C ALA A 242 -1.10 16.54 27.63
N VAL A 243 -0.41 15.51 27.13
CA VAL A 243 0.19 15.54 25.79
C VAL A 243 -0.87 15.42 24.68
N ALA A 244 -1.88 14.58 24.87
CA ALA A 244 -2.87 14.29 23.83
C ALA A 244 -3.88 15.41 23.62
N VAL A 245 -4.35 16.08 24.68
CA VAL A 245 -5.48 17.04 24.67
C VAL A 245 -5.13 18.37 25.35
N GLY A 246 -4.03 18.43 26.11
CA GLY A 246 -3.68 19.62 26.89
C GLY A 246 -3.40 20.87 26.05
N PRO A 247 -3.50 22.06 26.67
CA PRO A 247 -3.20 23.32 26.00
C PRO A 247 -1.72 23.36 25.59
N LYS A 248 -1.47 23.78 24.35
CA LYS A 248 -0.11 23.82 23.78
C LYS A 248 0.35 25.28 23.71
N PRO A 249 1.50 25.63 24.31
CA PRO A 249 2.08 26.96 24.11
C PRO A 249 2.49 27.12 22.65
N VAL A 250 2.27 28.31 22.08
CA VAL A 250 2.44 28.61 20.65
C VAL A 250 3.84 28.23 20.14
N ASP A 251 4.86 28.45 20.97
CA ASP A 251 6.27 28.24 20.61
C ASP A 251 6.66 26.76 20.45
N ILE A 252 5.89 25.83 21.03
CA ILE A 252 6.22 24.38 21.09
C ILE A 252 5.12 23.53 20.42
N VAL A 253 4.16 24.14 19.72
CA VAL A 253 3.03 23.43 19.10
C VAL A 253 3.50 22.36 18.14
N HIS A 254 4.50 22.64 17.30
CA HIS A 254 5.01 21.69 16.30
C HIS A 254 5.58 20.41 16.92
N VAL A 255 6.27 20.52 18.06
CA VAL A 255 6.86 19.38 18.78
C VAL A 255 5.79 18.59 19.53
N LEU A 256 4.84 19.29 20.16
CA LEU A 256 3.71 18.67 20.88
C LEU A 256 2.73 17.98 19.92
N ASP A 257 2.57 18.50 18.70
CA ASP A 257 1.78 17.86 17.64
C ASP A 257 2.38 16.51 17.23
N GLN A 258 3.71 16.42 17.08
CA GLN A 258 4.40 15.16 16.79
C GLN A 258 4.24 14.12 17.91
N ALA A 259 4.14 14.56 19.17
CA ALA A 259 3.89 13.67 20.31
C ALA A 259 2.42 13.23 20.44
N THR A 260 1.48 14.02 19.89
CA THR A 260 0.04 13.82 20.08
C THR A 260 -0.41 12.47 19.52
N ALA A 261 0.06 12.06 18.34
CA ALA A 261 -0.29 10.78 17.73
C ALA A 261 0.16 9.59 18.61
N GLY A 262 1.40 9.64 19.12
CA GLY A 262 1.94 8.62 20.02
C GLY A 262 1.16 8.52 21.33
N ALA A 263 0.80 9.65 21.94
CA ALA A 263 0.03 9.69 23.18
C ALA A 263 -1.39 9.12 23.02
N VAL A 264 -2.10 9.50 21.94
CA VAL A 264 -3.46 9.01 21.64
C VAL A 264 -3.44 7.49 21.43
N ILE A 265 -2.49 6.97 20.65
CA ILE A 265 -2.34 5.53 20.41
C ILE A 265 -1.97 4.79 21.71
N ALA A 266 -1.06 5.34 22.52
CA ALA A 266 -0.72 4.74 23.82
C ALA A 266 -1.95 4.59 24.71
N ILE A 267 -2.76 5.64 24.87
CA ILE A 267 -4.02 5.59 25.64
C ILE A 267 -4.96 4.53 25.05
N ALA A 268 -5.14 4.51 23.73
CA ALA A 268 -6.01 3.56 23.05
C ALA A 268 -5.62 2.10 23.32
N LEU A 269 -4.32 1.80 23.29
CA LEU A 269 -3.79 0.44 23.52
C LEU A 269 -3.81 0.06 25.01
N VAL A 270 -3.47 0.98 25.92
CA VAL A 270 -3.53 0.75 27.38
C VAL A 270 -4.95 0.43 27.83
N PHE A 271 -5.93 1.21 27.35
CA PHE A 271 -7.35 1.06 27.71
C PHE A 271 -8.16 0.22 26.71
N MET A 272 -7.50 -0.54 25.84
CA MET A 272 -8.16 -1.36 24.82
C MET A 272 -9.14 -2.36 25.44
N LYS A 273 -10.40 -2.33 24.97
CA LYS A 273 -11.49 -3.22 25.44
C LYS A 273 -11.74 -3.17 26.96
N THR A 274 -11.51 -2.03 27.59
CA THR A 274 -11.70 -1.85 29.05
C THR A 274 -13.04 -1.23 29.44
N GLN A 275 -13.80 -0.69 28.47
CA GLN A 275 -15.08 -0.02 28.68
C GLN A 275 -15.02 1.16 29.66
N ASN A 276 -13.86 1.82 29.75
CA ASN A 276 -13.69 2.96 30.64
C ASN A 276 -14.21 4.26 30.01
N ALA A 277 -15.49 4.56 30.26
CA ALA A 277 -16.16 5.75 29.75
C ALA A 277 -15.53 7.08 30.22
N SER A 278 -14.80 7.09 31.35
CA SER A 278 -14.16 8.32 31.84
C SER A 278 -13.00 8.75 30.96
N VAL A 279 -12.13 7.81 30.59
CA VAL A 279 -11.00 8.05 29.68
C VAL A 279 -11.50 8.25 28.26
N ALA A 280 -12.48 7.46 27.82
CA ALA A 280 -13.07 7.57 26.48
C ALA A 280 -13.70 8.95 26.21
N ARG A 281 -14.32 9.58 27.23
CA ARG A 281 -14.83 10.96 27.10
C ARG A 281 -13.73 12.00 27.00
N LYS A 282 -12.65 11.86 27.80
CA LYS A 282 -11.53 12.81 27.81
C LYS A 282 -10.72 12.80 26.51
N ILE A 283 -10.59 11.63 25.85
CA ILE A 283 -9.85 11.48 24.59
C ILE A 283 -10.69 11.81 23.35
N ASN A 284 -12.00 11.99 23.51
CA ASN A 284 -12.92 12.21 22.41
C ASN A 284 -12.56 13.48 21.60
N ILE A 285 -13.14 13.58 20.41
CA ILE A 285 -13.14 14.81 19.61
C ILE A 285 -13.75 15.95 20.47
N PRO A 286 -13.26 17.19 20.33
CA PRO A 286 -13.87 18.35 20.99
C PRO A 286 -15.35 18.53 20.58
N ASP A 287 -16.16 19.15 21.44
CA ASP A 287 -17.61 19.25 21.21
C ASP A 287 -17.99 20.45 20.31
N THR A 288 -17.12 21.46 20.18
CA THR A 288 -17.42 22.70 19.44
C THR A 288 -16.49 22.90 18.24
N LEU A 289 -17.03 23.37 17.10
CA LEU A 289 -16.24 23.62 15.88
C LEU A 289 -15.04 24.57 16.04
N PRO A 290 -15.10 25.67 16.82
CA PRO A 290 -13.93 26.55 16.95
C PRO A 290 -12.71 25.86 17.60
N GLN A 291 -12.93 24.80 18.38
CA GLN A 291 -11.84 24.02 18.95
C GLN A 291 -11.15 23.15 17.88
N PHE A 292 -11.75 22.97 16.71
CA PHE A 292 -11.18 22.15 15.66
C PHE A 292 -10.00 22.83 14.98
N ASP A 293 -9.96 24.16 14.99
CA ASP A 293 -8.87 24.95 14.38
C ASP A 293 -7.53 24.75 15.11
N TYR A 294 -7.56 24.29 16.37
CA TYR A 294 -6.37 24.02 17.19
C TYR A 294 -5.83 22.59 17.05
N VAL A 295 -6.50 21.71 16.31
CA VAL A 295 -6.14 20.28 16.22
C VAL A 295 -5.95 19.89 14.76
N ARG A 296 -4.82 19.24 14.47
CA ARG A 296 -4.52 18.71 13.13
C ARG A 296 -5.59 17.69 12.69
N PRO A 297 -6.11 17.73 11.44
CA PRO A 297 -7.25 16.93 11.03
C PRO A 297 -7.10 15.40 11.15
N ASP A 298 -5.91 14.87 10.93
CA ASP A 298 -5.54 13.44 11.07
C ASP A 298 -5.63 12.94 12.53
N ILE A 299 -5.35 13.79 13.51
CA ILE A 299 -5.46 13.46 14.94
C ILE A 299 -6.92 13.18 15.32
N PHE A 300 -7.90 13.82 14.66
CA PHE A 300 -9.31 13.46 14.89
C PHE A 300 -9.61 12.01 14.53
N LEU A 301 -9.02 11.49 13.46
CA LEU A 301 -9.16 10.08 13.09
C LEU A 301 -8.65 9.19 14.22
N LEU A 302 -7.44 9.47 14.74
CA LEU A 302 -6.83 8.70 15.82
C LEU A 302 -7.61 8.80 17.14
N ARG A 303 -8.11 9.99 17.50
CA ARG A 303 -8.93 10.19 18.71
C ARG A 303 -10.27 9.48 18.63
N THR A 304 -10.93 9.54 17.47
CA THR A 304 -12.18 8.82 17.19
C THR A 304 -11.95 7.31 17.34
N LEU A 305 -10.90 6.80 16.70
CA LEU A 305 -10.49 5.41 16.83
C LEU A 305 -10.22 5.04 18.29
N ALA A 306 -9.45 5.86 19.01
CA ALA A 306 -9.08 5.60 20.41
C ALA A 306 -10.31 5.44 21.31
N LYS A 307 -11.28 6.35 21.20
CA LYS A 307 -12.57 6.25 21.93
C LYS A 307 -13.26 4.91 21.68
N HIS A 308 -13.34 4.48 20.43
CA HIS A 308 -14.05 3.24 20.06
C HIS A 308 -13.24 1.97 20.33
N LEU A 309 -11.91 2.02 20.33
CA LEU A 309 -11.08 0.90 20.80
C LEU A 309 -11.22 0.67 22.31
N ILE A 310 -11.46 1.73 23.08
CA ILE A 310 -11.78 1.65 24.52
C ILE A 310 -13.20 1.13 24.72
N MET A 311 -14.17 1.72 24.03
CA MET A 311 -15.61 1.37 24.04
C MET A 311 -15.95 0.35 22.94
N TRP A 312 -15.30 -0.81 22.99
CA TRP A 312 -15.31 -1.81 21.91
C TRP A 312 -16.68 -2.44 21.64
N ASP A 313 -17.43 -2.72 22.70
CA ASP A 313 -18.72 -3.42 22.61
C ASP A 313 -19.81 -2.56 21.95
N ASP A 314 -19.70 -1.23 22.06
CA ASP A 314 -20.69 -0.27 21.54
C ASP A 314 -20.64 -0.10 20.02
N ILE A 315 -19.59 -0.55 19.35
CA ILE A 315 -19.41 -0.35 17.90
C ILE A 315 -20.48 -1.13 17.11
N GLN A 316 -21.25 -0.47 16.26
CA GLN A 316 -22.26 -1.09 15.41
C GLN A 316 -22.12 -0.61 13.95
N ALA A 317 -22.37 -1.51 13.00
CA ALA A 317 -22.29 -1.21 11.57
C ALA A 317 -23.61 -0.63 11.04
N ASP A 318 -24.07 0.46 11.66
CA ASP A 318 -25.37 1.09 11.39
C ASP A 318 -25.25 2.62 11.26
N TYR A 319 -26.16 3.24 10.50
CA TYR A 319 -26.20 4.69 10.33
C TYR A 319 -26.54 5.44 11.61
N THR A 320 -27.39 4.87 12.47
CA THR A 320 -27.76 5.45 13.78
C THR A 320 -26.54 5.61 14.67
N TRP A 321 -25.65 4.61 14.66
CA TRP A 321 -24.40 4.63 15.39
C TRP A 321 -23.43 5.69 14.87
N ILE A 322 -23.33 5.87 13.55
CA ILE A 322 -22.52 6.95 12.95
C ILE A 322 -23.05 8.32 13.39
N VAL A 323 -24.37 8.56 13.27
CA VAL A 323 -24.97 9.85 13.63
C VAL A 323 -24.78 10.17 15.11
N ALA A 324 -24.88 9.17 16.00
CA ALA A 324 -24.67 9.35 17.43
C ALA A 324 -23.22 9.75 17.82
N ASN A 325 -22.24 9.47 16.95
CA ASN A 325 -20.83 9.77 17.19
C ASN A 325 -20.30 10.98 16.39
N LEU A 326 -21.15 11.63 15.61
CA LEU A 326 -20.80 12.84 14.88
C LEU A 326 -21.23 14.11 15.66
N PRO A 327 -20.45 15.20 15.57
CA PRO A 327 -20.91 16.52 15.97
C PRO A 327 -22.24 16.88 15.28
N PRO A 328 -23.13 17.64 15.95
CA PRO A 328 -24.47 17.91 15.46
C PRO A 328 -24.47 18.62 14.10
N GLU A 329 -23.50 19.49 13.81
CA GLU A 329 -23.44 20.19 12.51
C GLU A 329 -23.13 19.24 11.35
N TYR A 330 -22.40 18.16 11.59
CA TYR A 330 -22.05 17.16 10.57
C TYR A 330 -23.11 16.06 10.42
N GLY A 331 -24.04 15.94 11.36
CA GLY A 331 -25.10 14.93 11.35
C GLY A 331 -25.95 14.94 10.06
N VAL A 332 -26.15 16.11 9.45
CA VAL A 332 -26.90 16.24 8.18
C VAL A 332 -26.22 15.49 7.02
N ASN A 333 -24.88 15.54 6.96
CA ASN A 333 -24.10 15.00 5.85
C ASN A 333 -23.53 13.59 6.08
N HIS A 334 -24.04 12.84 7.07
CA HIS A 334 -23.52 11.52 7.48
C HIS A 334 -23.45 10.46 6.35
N LYS A 335 -24.20 10.61 5.26
CA LYS A 335 -24.18 9.71 4.08
C LYS A 335 -23.17 10.10 3.00
N LEU A 336 -22.52 11.27 3.11
CA LEU A 336 -21.58 11.83 2.13
C LEU A 336 -22.15 12.08 0.71
N THR A 337 -23.40 11.74 0.43
CA THR A 337 -24.01 11.79 -0.91
C THR A 337 -24.26 13.22 -1.41
N GLU A 338 -24.60 14.13 -0.51
CA GLU A 338 -25.02 15.49 -0.85
C GLU A 338 -23.84 16.43 -1.16
N ILE A 339 -22.63 16.03 -0.80
CA ILE A 339 -21.43 16.84 -0.98
C ILE A 339 -21.03 16.83 -2.46
N LYS A 340 -20.93 18.03 -3.05
CA LYS A 340 -20.54 18.27 -4.45
C LYS A 340 -19.24 19.06 -4.60
N THR A 341 -18.80 19.74 -3.55
CA THR A 341 -17.61 20.61 -3.56
C THR A 341 -16.68 20.26 -2.41
N LEU A 342 -15.38 20.21 -2.69
CA LEU A 342 -14.34 19.96 -1.70
C LEU A 342 -13.83 21.28 -1.11
N ARG A 343 -13.87 21.39 0.23
CA ARG A 343 -13.44 22.57 1.03
C ARG A 343 -12.72 22.14 2.29
N SER A 344 -11.72 22.91 2.72
CA SER A 344 -10.84 22.60 3.87
C SER A 344 -11.63 22.41 5.17
N GLU A 345 -12.72 23.15 5.32
CA GLU A 345 -13.66 23.05 6.45
C GLU A 345 -14.20 21.62 6.67
N HIS A 346 -14.24 20.80 5.61
CA HIS A 346 -14.73 19.42 5.68
C HIS A 346 -13.63 18.39 5.98
N MET A 347 -12.35 18.79 6.11
CA MET A 347 -11.26 17.85 6.40
C MET A 347 -11.38 17.11 7.75
N PRO A 348 -11.71 17.79 8.87
CA PRO A 348 -11.96 17.10 10.13
C PRO A 348 -13.09 16.08 10.02
N PHE A 349 -14.17 16.46 9.33
CA PHE A 349 -15.32 15.58 9.11
C PHE A 349 -14.96 14.28 8.38
N TYR A 350 -14.17 14.34 7.30
CA TYR A 350 -13.74 13.13 6.59
C TYR A 350 -12.86 12.21 7.45
N ASN A 351 -11.96 12.79 8.25
CA ASN A 351 -11.09 12.03 9.16
C ASN A 351 -11.86 11.36 10.30
N ILE A 352 -12.85 12.05 10.89
CA ILE A 352 -13.74 11.47 11.89
C ILE A 352 -14.52 10.30 11.29
N MET A 353 -15.11 10.50 10.11
CA MET A 353 -15.83 9.45 9.39
C MET A 353 -14.94 8.24 9.09
N ALA A 354 -13.70 8.47 8.62
CA ALA A 354 -12.74 7.40 8.37
C ALA A 354 -12.37 6.65 9.67
N GLY A 355 -12.23 7.36 10.80
CA GLY A 355 -11.98 6.77 12.12
C GLY A 355 -13.11 5.84 12.56
N LEU A 356 -14.36 6.28 12.43
CA LEU A 356 -15.56 5.47 12.73
C LEU A 356 -15.63 4.20 11.86
N LEU A 357 -15.44 4.35 10.56
CA LEU A 357 -15.48 3.24 9.61
C LEU A 357 -14.32 2.26 9.84
N TRP A 358 -13.15 2.76 10.24
CA TRP A 358 -12.02 1.92 10.58
C TRP A 358 -12.25 1.13 11.87
N SER A 359 -12.87 1.73 12.89
CA SER A 359 -13.29 1.01 14.11
C SER A 359 -14.25 -0.14 13.82
N ILE A 360 -15.22 0.07 12.91
CA ILE A 360 -16.12 -1.00 12.44
C ILE A 360 -15.32 -2.12 11.74
N GLY A 361 -14.36 -1.75 10.89
CA GLY A 361 -13.48 -2.69 10.20
C GLY A 361 -12.67 -3.57 11.17
N LEU A 362 -12.07 -2.96 12.19
CA LEU A 362 -11.31 -3.66 13.22
C LEU A 362 -12.19 -4.58 14.08
N LYS A 363 -13.40 -4.16 14.45
CA LYS A 363 -14.35 -4.99 15.21
C LYS A 363 -14.75 -6.26 14.47
N HIS A 364 -14.98 -6.14 13.17
CA HIS A 364 -15.41 -7.26 12.34
C HIS A 364 -14.25 -7.92 11.57
N ALA A 365 -13.00 -7.70 11.97
CA ALA A 365 -11.83 -8.24 11.29
C ALA A 365 -11.89 -9.76 11.16
N GLY A 366 -11.81 -10.27 9.93
CA GLY A 366 -11.84 -11.69 9.62
C GLY A 366 -13.13 -12.43 10.02
N THR A 367 -14.23 -11.72 10.27
CA THR A 367 -15.53 -12.35 10.59
C THR A 367 -16.30 -12.80 9.36
N GLY A 368 -16.02 -12.22 8.19
CA GLY A 368 -16.76 -12.48 6.95
C GLY A 368 -18.21 -12.01 6.99
N ASN A 369 -18.55 -11.04 7.86
CA ASN A 369 -19.91 -10.52 7.98
C ASN A 369 -20.28 -9.66 6.76
N THR A 370 -21.26 -10.12 5.99
CA THR A 370 -21.73 -9.45 4.77
C THR A 370 -22.40 -8.11 5.04
N LYS A 371 -23.10 -7.96 6.17
CA LYS A 371 -23.76 -6.68 6.53
C LYS A 371 -22.74 -5.56 6.73
N ALA A 372 -21.70 -5.84 7.52
CA ALA A 372 -20.61 -4.89 7.75
C ALA A 372 -19.82 -4.61 6.46
N ARG A 373 -19.59 -5.63 5.63
CA ARG A 373 -18.97 -5.45 4.30
C ARG A 373 -19.78 -4.48 3.43
N ASP A 374 -21.07 -4.73 3.27
CA ASP A 374 -21.92 -3.93 2.37
C ASP A 374 -22.00 -2.48 2.87
N PHE A 375 -22.13 -2.29 4.18
CA PHE A 375 -22.06 -0.97 4.80
C PHE A 375 -20.76 -0.23 4.48
N LEU A 376 -19.59 -0.84 4.72
CA LEU A 376 -18.29 -0.22 4.42
C LEU A 376 -18.09 0.04 2.92
N VAL A 377 -18.58 -0.85 2.06
CA VAL A 377 -18.51 -0.69 0.59
C VAL A 377 -19.36 0.49 0.13
N THR A 378 -20.54 0.73 0.71
CA THR A 378 -21.34 1.93 0.36
C THR A 378 -20.57 3.22 0.63
N TYR A 379 -19.88 3.31 1.77
CA TYR A 379 -19.02 4.45 2.09
C TYR A 379 -17.79 4.53 1.20
N LEU A 380 -17.17 3.39 0.87
CA LEU A 380 -16.05 3.35 -0.07
C LEU A 380 -16.43 3.92 -1.44
N ASP A 381 -17.60 3.51 -1.97
CA ASP A 381 -18.11 4.01 -3.25
C ASP A 381 -18.34 5.54 -3.18
N GLN A 382 -18.76 6.10 -2.03
CA GLN A 382 -18.85 7.55 -1.83
C GLN A 382 -17.49 8.24 -1.76
N PHE A 383 -16.51 7.68 -1.06
CA PHE A 383 -15.15 8.25 -1.04
C PHE A 383 -14.49 8.21 -2.43
N ILE A 384 -14.73 7.15 -3.21
CA ILE A 384 -14.30 7.07 -4.61
C ILE A 384 -14.95 8.21 -5.40
N ARG A 385 -16.26 8.44 -5.26
CA ARG A 385 -16.97 9.56 -5.91
C ARG A 385 -16.34 10.91 -5.55
N LEU A 386 -16.05 11.15 -4.27
CA LEU A 386 -15.45 12.40 -3.80
C LEU A 386 -14.05 12.65 -4.40
N CYS A 387 -13.24 11.60 -4.55
CA CYS A 387 -11.92 11.69 -5.19
C CYS A 387 -11.96 12.09 -6.67
N HIS A 388 -13.09 11.87 -7.36
CA HIS A 388 -13.31 12.23 -8.76
C HIS A 388 -13.86 13.65 -8.93
N LEU A 389 -14.23 14.34 -7.85
CA LEU A 389 -14.69 15.73 -7.95
C LEU A 389 -13.54 16.65 -8.42
N PRO A 390 -13.84 17.69 -9.22
CA PRO A 390 -12.83 18.60 -9.74
C PRO A 390 -12.20 19.43 -8.61
N ALA A 391 -10.86 19.38 -8.50
CA ALA A 391 -10.08 20.08 -7.49
C ALA A 391 -9.13 21.12 -8.13
N ILE A 392 -9.70 22.24 -8.57
CA ILE A 392 -8.94 23.30 -9.26
C ILE A 392 -8.13 24.13 -8.25
N ARG A 393 -8.77 24.52 -7.14
CA ARG A 393 -8.18 25.35 -6.07
C ARG A 393 -7.20 24.56 -5.22
N TYR A 394 -6.20 25.23 -4.64
CA TYR A 394 -5.24 24.61 -3.73
C TYR A 394 -5.93 23.93 -2.52
N ASP A 395 -6.89 24.64 -1.91
CA ASP A 395 -7.75 24.09 -0.85
C ASP A 395 -8.45 22.77 -1.28
N ALA A 396 -9.08 22.78 -2.45
CA ALA A 396 -9.74 21.59 -2.99
C ALA A 396 -8.75 20.43 -3.27
N ARG A 397 -7.47 20.72 -3.56
CA ARG A 397 -6.44 19.68 -3.74
C ARG A 397 -5.99 19.08 -2.41
N LEU A 398 -5.84 19.91 -1.37
CA LEU A 398 -5.46 19.46 -0.03
C LEU A 398 -6.54 18.54 0.57
N THR A 399 -7.80 18.96 0.45
CA THR A 399 -8.96 18.14 0.85
C THR A 399 -9.05 16.85 0.06
N ARG A 400 -8.81 16.87 -1.25
CA ARG A 400 -8.76 15.67 -2.09
C ARG A 400 -7.69 14.68 -1.61
N ASN A 401 -6.54 15.15 -1.15
CA ASN A 401 -5.51 14.28 -0.57
C ASN A 401 -6.00 13.60 0.72
N THR A 402 -6.66 14.36 1.60
CA THR A 402 -7.26 13.82 2.84
C THR A 402 -8.36 12.79 2.53
N VAL A 403 -9.25 13.09 1.59
CA VAL A 403 -10.30 12.16 1.12
C VAL A 403 -9.69 10.89 0.54
N ARG A 404 -8.55 10.99 -0.18
CA ARG A 404 -7.84 9.83 -0.71
C ARG A 404 -7.29 8.95 0.42
N ASN A 405 -6.66 9.53 1.43
CA ASN A 405 -6.19 8.78 2.59
C ASN A 405 -7.35 8.06 3.31
N CYS A 406 -8.49 8.74 3.46
CA CYS A 406 -9.71 8.14 4.00
C CYS A 406 -10.22 7.00 3.12
N GLN A 407 -10.23 7.19 1.79
CA GLN A 407 -10.64 6.17 0.83
C GLN A 407 -9.77 4.92 0.93
N ASP A 408 -8.45 5.09 1.00
CA ASP A 408 -7.50 3.98 1.09
C ASP A 408 -7.64 3.24 2.44
N LEU A 409 -7.91 3.95 3.54
CA LEU A 409 -8.19 3.34 4.85
C LEU A 409 -9.54 2.60 4.88
N VAL A 410 -10.59 3.15 4.29
CA VAL A 410 -11.90 2.48 4.20
C VAL A 410 -11.82 1.25 3.29
N ALA A 411 -11.06 1.32 2.20
CA ALA A 411 -10.79 0.16 1.34
C ALA A 411 -10.06 -0.95 2.11
N LEU A 412 -9.06 -0.58 2.91
CA LEU A 412 -8.36 -1.50 3.80
C LEU A 412 -9.31 -2.07 4.85
N SER A 413 -10.16 -1.26 5.46
CA SER A 413 -11.17 -1.67 6.45
C SER A 413 -12.16 -2.69 5.87
N ALA A 414 -12.70 -2.44 4.68
CA ALA A 414 -13.58 -3.40 3.99
C ALA A 414 -12.85 -4.73 3.70
N ALA A 415 -11.57 -4.67 3.30
CA ALA A 415 -10.75 -5.85 3.10
C ALA A 415 -10.42 -6.58 4.42
N THR A 416 -10.27 -5.87 5.54
CA THR A 416 -10.04 -6.51 6.85
C THR A 416 -11.24 -7.33 7.33
N VAL A 417 -12.47 -6.87 7.08
CA VAL A 417 -13.70 -7.61 7.43
C VAL A 417 -13.80 -8.92 6.65
N MET A 418 -13.46 -8.87 5.35
CA MET A 418 -13.47 -10.00 4.43
C MET A 418 -12.10 -10.67 4.31
N ALA A 419 -11.24 -10.55 5.32
CA ALA A 419 -9.87 -11.03 5.23
C ALA A 419 -9.81 -12.54 4.97
N GLY A 420 -9.10 -12.93 3.90
CA GLY A 420 -8.92 -14.31 3.46
C GLY A 420 -10.07 -14.90 2.63
N THR A 421 -11.25 -14.28 2.54
CA THR A 421 -12.40 -14.90 1.84
C THR A 421 -12.34 -14.72 0.32
N GLY A 422 -11.55 -13.77 -0.19
CA GLY A 422 -11.50 -13.48 -1.63
C GLY A 422 -12.80 -12.86 -2.18
N ASP A 423 -13.50 -12.06 -1.38
CA ASP A 423 -14.81 -11.49 -1.75
C ASP A 423 -14.75 -10.63 -3.03
N ILE A 424 -15.61 -10.96 -4.01
CA ILE A 424 -15.58 -10.34 -5.33
C ILE A 424 -16.07 -8.89 -5.33
N VAL A 425 -16.97 -8.54 -4.39
CA VAL A 425 -17.57 -7.21 -4.28
C VAL A 425 -16.46 -6.23 -3.87
N VAL A 426 -15.69 -6.56 -2.84
CA VAL A 426 -14.51 -5.78 -2.41
C VAL A 426 -13.41 -5.83 -3.48
N PHE A 427 -13.10 -6.99 -4.05
CA PHE A 427 -12.04 -7.15 -5.04
C PHE A 427 -12.22 -6.25 -6.28
N ARG A 428 -13.46 -6.09 -6.78
CA ARG A 428 -13.76 -5.20 -7.92
C ARG A 428 -13.37 -3.75 -7.65
N ARG A 429 -13.62 -3.24 -6.43
CA ARG A 429 -13.21 -1.87 -6.04
C ARG A 429 -11.69 -1.79 -5.89
N LEU A 430 -11.07 -2.78 -5.23
CA LEU A 430 -9.61 -2.81 -5.09
C LEU A 430 -8.89 -2.86 -6.45
N ARG A 431 -9.44 -3.58 -7.44
CA ARG A 431 -8.93 -3.60 -8.81
C ARG A 431 -9.00 -2.22 -9.47
N LEU A 432 -10.11 -1.50 -9.29
CA LEU A 432 -10.22 -0.10 -9.72
C LEU A 432 -9.14 0.76 -9.05
N LEU A 433 -8.94 0.59 -7.73
CA LEU A 433 -7.95 1.36 -6.98
C LEU A 433 -6.50 1.08 -7.40
N HIS A 434 -6.21 -0.16 -7.80
CA HIS A 434 -4.91 -0.58 -8.32
C HIS A 434 -4.59 0.06 -9.68
N GLY A 435 -5.57 0.16 -10.59
CA GLY A 435 -5.39 0.68 -11.94
C GLY A 435 -5.21 2.21 -12.04
N ARG A 436 -5.15 2.94 -10.92
CA ARG A 436 -5.01 4.40 -10.89
C ARG A 436 -3.54 4.78 -11.08
N VAL A 437 -3.16 5.40 -12.19
CA VAL A 437 -1.76 5.81 -12.48
C VAL A 437 -1.64 7.32 -12.69
N SER A 438 -2.51 8.11 -12.04
CA SER A 438 -2.45 9.58 -12.16
C SER A 438 -1.26 10.14 -11.38
N PRO A 439 -0.64 11.25 -11.83
CA PRO A 439 0.49 11.87 -11.14
C PRO A 439 0.13 12.36 -9.73
N ASP A 440 -1.15 12.62 -9.49
CA ASP A 440 -1.66 13.01 -8.17
C ASP A 440 -1.65 11.86 -7.14
N VAL A 441 -1.47 10.60 -7.56
CA VAL A 441 -1.58 9.42 -6.67
C VAL A 441 -0.21 9.09 -6.07
N PRO A 442 -0.04 9.20 -4.74
CA PRO A 442 1.24 8.95 -4.08
C PRO A 442 1.54 7.44 -3.97
N TYR A 443 2.80 7.10 -3.69
CA TYR A 443 3.24 5.74 -3.43
C TYR A 443 2.39 5.05 -2.34
N GLY A 444 2.07 5.78 -1.28
CA GLY A 444 1.28 5.31 -0.15
C GLY A 444 -0.11 4.81 -0.50
N SER A 445 -0.79 5.45 -1.47
CA SER A 445 -2.11 5.01 -1.93
C SER A 445 -2.05 3.65 -2.65
N HIS A 446 -1.01 3.43 -3.47
CA HIS A 446 -0.76 2.12 -4.05
C HIS A 446 -0.42 1.08 -2.99
N PHE A 447 0.43 1.45 -2.04
CA PHE A 447 0.82 0.58 -0.95
C PHE A 447 -0.39 0.14 -0.11
N ALA A 448 -1.29 1.05 0.23
CA ALA A 448 -2.54 0.77 0.93
C ALA A 448 -3.50 -0.12 0.11
N ALA A 449 -3.70 0.18 -1.18
CA ALA A 449 -4.55 -0.63 -2.06
C ALA A 449 -4.02 -2.07 -2.20
N HIS A 450 -2.71 -2.25 -2.31
CA HIS A 450 -2.08 -3.57 -2.38
C HIS A 450 -2.07 -4.29 -1.03
N MET A 451 -1.99 -3.57 0.08
CA MET A 451 -2.16 -4.12 1.42
C MET A 451 -3.59 -4.63 1.63
N ALA A 452 -4.59 -3.86 1.17
CA ALA A 452 -6.00 -4.29 1.17
C ALA A 452 -6.22 -5.52 0.28
N LEU A 453 -5.62 -5.55 -0.91
CA LEU A 453 -5.66 -6.72 -1.78
C LEU A 453 -5.01 -7.94 -1.12
N GLY A 454 -3.88 -7.73 -0.46
CA GLY A 454 -3.18 -8.75 0.32
C GLY A 454 -4.03 -9.26 1.49
N ALA A 455 -4.73 -8.37 2.20
CA ALA A 455 -5.65 -8.69 3.30
C ALA A 455 -6.84 -9.55 2.82
N LEU A 456 -7.37 -9.26 1.64
CA LEU A 456 -8.47 -10.03 1.05
C LEU A 456 -8.08 -11.48 0.73
N PHE A 457 -6.84 -11.72 0.33
CA PHE A 457 -6.30 -13.03 -0.07
C PHE A 457 -5.15 -13.51 0.83
N VAL A 458 -5.20 -13.23 2.13
CA VAL A 458 -4.11 -13.63 3.05
C VAL A 458 -3.86 -15.13 2.96
N ALA A 459 -2.61 -15.51 2.70
CA ALA A 459 -2.18 -16.90 2.55
C ALA A 459 -3.03 -17.73 1.56
N GLY A 460 -3.54 -17.09 0.50
CA GLY A 460 -4.42 -17.74 -0.48
C GLY A 460 -5.76 -18.20 0.11
N GLY A 461 -6.19 -17.62 1.23
CA GLY A 461 -7.44 -17.93 1.93
C GLY A 461 -7.32 -19.01 3.02
N SER A 462 -6.11 -19.39 3.40
CA SER A 462 -5.88 -20.33 4.52
C SER A 462 -5.85 -19.64 5.90
N TYR A 463 -5.55 -18.34 5.92
CA TYR A 463 -5.45 -17.49 7.09
C TYR A 463 -6.42 -16.32 7.01
N THR A 464 -6.72 -15.74 8.17
CA THR A 464 -7.55 -14.54 8.32
C THR A 464 -7.15 -13.81 9.62
N PHE A 465 -7.67 -12.61 9.89
CA PHE A 465 -7.26 -11.82 11.05
C PHE A 465 -8.10 -12.11 12.28
N SER A 466 -7.50 -12.17 13.48
CA SER A 466 -8.27 -12.26 14.73
C SER A 466 -8.53 -10.90 15.37
N THR A 467 -9.49 -10.85 16.28
CA THR A 467 -9.80 -9.66 17.09
C THR A 467 -9.22 -9.75 18.51
N SER A 468 -8.21 -10.59 18.75
CA SER A 468 -7.50 -10.59 20.04
C SER A 468 -6.87 -9.23 20.34
N LYS A 469 -6.65 -8.88 21.62
CA LYS A 469 -6.05 -7.56 21.99
C LYS A 469 -4.73 -7.32 21.25
N LEU A 470 -3.88 -8.36 21.16
CA LEU A 470 -2.61 -8.31 20.42
C LEU A 470 -2.83 -8.14 18.92
N ALA A 471 -3.76 -8.89 18.34
CA ALA A 471 -4.07 -8.80 16.91
C ALA A 471 -4.59 -7.42 16.54
N VAL A 472 -5.53 -6.85 17.31
CA VAL A 472 -6.03 -5.49 17.08
C VAL A 472 -4.90 -4.47 17.21
N ALA A 473 -4.05 -4.55 18.24
CA ALA A 473 -2.90 -3.65 18.38
C ALA A 473 -1.93 -3.75 17.19
N ALA A 474 -1.66 -4.97 16.72
CA ALA A 474 -0.81 -5.22 15.56
C ALA A 474 -1.43 -4.72 14.25
N LEU A 475 -2.74 -4.84 14.07
CA LEU A 475 -3.47 -4.27 12.93
C LEU A 475 -3.47 -2.75 12.96
N VAL A 476 -3.69 -2.12 14.11
CA VAL A 476 -3.59 -0.65 14.27
C VAL A 476 -2.19 -0.17 13.90
N CYS A 477 -1.15 -0.90 14.29
CA CYS A 477 0.22 -0.59 13.92
C CYS A 477 0.48 -0.78 12.42
N ALA A 478 0.06 -1.91 11.84
CA ALA A 478 0.29 -2.21 10.43
C ALA A 478 -0.54 -1.32 9.48
N PHE A 479 -1.77 -1.00 9.87
CA PHE A 479 -2.75 -0.24 9.07
C PHE A 479 -2.86 1.22 9.51
N TYR A 480 -1.83 1.75 10.18
CA TYR A 480 -1.77 3.15 10.58
C TYR A 480 -2.11 4.10 9.40
N PRO A 481 -3.02 5.07 9.58
CA PRO A 481 -3.72 5.73 8.47
C PRO A 481 -2.84 6.67 7.64
N LEU A 482 -1.70 7.11 8.15
CA LEU A 482 -0.75 7.96 7.41
C LEU A 482 0.19 7.08 6.57
N PHE A 483 -0.11 6.99 5.28
CA PHE A 483 0.72 6.29 4.30
C PHE A 483 1.82 7.19 3.73
N PRO A 484 2.99 6.63 3.36
CA PRO A 484 4.13 7.41 2.88
C PRO A 484 3.86 8.06 1.53
N THR A 485 4.30 9.30 1.33
CA THR A 485 4.12 9.99 0.03
C THR A 485 5.07 9.41 -1.03
N ASP A 486 6.33 9.22 -0.63
CA ASP A 486 7.42 8.69 -1.44
C ASP A 486 7.95 7.37 -0.87
N VAL A 487 8.75 6.65 -1.66
CA VAL A 487 9.31 5.33 -1.26
C VAL A 487 10.22 5.43 -0.04
N LEU A 488 10.92 6.55 0.16
CA LEU A 488 11.82 6.76 1.30
C LEU A 488 11.18 7.48 2.49
N ASP A 489 9.92 7.91 2.35
CA ASP A 489 9.22 8.64 3.40
C ASP A 489 8.90 7.72 4.58
N ASN A 490 9.43 8.06 5.75
CA ASN A 490 9.23 7.36 7.02
C ASN A 490 8.98 8.33 8.18
N LYS A 491 8.66 9.61 7.87
CA LYS A 491 8.60 10.67 8.89
C LYS A 491 7.51 10.42 9.93
N ALA A 492 6.31 10.04 9.47
CA ALA A 492 5.17 9.80 10.34
C ALA A 492 5.12 8.36 10.89
N HIS A 493 5.61 7.38 10.13
CA HIS A 493 5.51 5.97 10.49
C HIS A 493 6.58 5.14 9.78
N LEU A 494 7.27 4.28 10.53
CA LEU A 494 8.29 3.38 9.97
C LEU A 494 7.64 2.31 9.08
N GLN A 495 8.04 2.23 7.81
CA GLN A 495 7.46 1.29 6.85
C GLN A 495 7.62 -0.20 7.24
N ALA A 496 8.61 -0.55 8.07
CA ALA A 496 8.78 -1.93 8.55
C ALA A 496 7.58 -2.42 9.40
N PHE A 497 6.95 -1.55 10.18
CA PHE A 497 5.82 -1.90 11.06
C PHE A 497 4.58 -2.34 10.28
N ARG A 498 4.51 -1.98 8.99
CA ARG A 498 3.48 -2.39 8.05
C ARG A 498 3.37 -3.91 7.89
N HIS A 499 4.38 -4.69 8.30
CA HIS A 499 4.35 -6.16 8.28
C HIS A 499 3.84 -6.80 9.58
N PHE A 500 3.48 -6.02 10.60
CA PHE A 500 2.95 -6.56 11.86
C PHE A 500 1.55 -7.19 11.74
N TRP A 501 0.86 -7.05 10.60
CA TRP A 501 -0.35 -7.83 10.31
C TRP A 501 -0.15 -9.34 10.46
N VAL A 502 1.09 -9.83 10.34
CA VAL A 502 1.46 -11.25 10.55
C VAL A 502 1.15 -11.74 11.97
N LEU A 503 1.21 -10.84 12.96
CA LEU A 503 0.89 -11.14 14.36
C LEU A 503 -0.63 -11.28 14.58
N ALA A 504 -1.43 -10.66 13.72
CA ALA A 504 -2.88 -10.78 13.73
C ALA A 504 -3.40 -11.94 12.86
N ALA A 505 -2.55 -12.50 11.99
CA ALA A 505 -2.93 -13.57 11.07
C ALA A 505 -3.01 -14.93 11.79
N GLU A 506 -4.20 -15.53 11.78
CA GLU A 506 -4.49 -16.82 12.38
C GLU A 506 -5.00 -17.85 11.35
N PRO A 507 -4.59 -19.11 11.48
CA PRO A 507 -5.05 -20.20 10.63
C PRO A 507 -6.49 -20.60 11.01
N ARG A 508 -7.49 -20.26 10.17
CA ARG A 508 -8.91 -20.62 10.40
C ARG A 508 -9.59 -21.37 9.25
N CYS A 509 -8.89 -21.68 8.17
CA CYS A 509 -9.46 -22.46 7.08
C CYS A 509 -9.68 -23.92 7.51
N ALA A 510 -10.91 -24.42 7.40
CA ALA A 510 -11.25 -25.82 7.61
C ALA A 510 -11.21 -26.54 6.26
N VAL A 511 -10.29 -27.49 6.12
CA VAL A 511 -10.17 -28.33 4.92
C VAL A 511 -10.55 -29.76 5.27
N THR A 512 -11.56 -30.29 4.60
CA THR A 512 -11.99 -31.67 4.75
C THR A 512 -11.23 -32.57 3.79
N ARG A 513 -10.67 -33.67 4.29
CA ARG A 513 -9.89 -34.63 3.51
C ARG A 513 -10.45 -36.02 3.67
N ASP A 514 -10.44 -36.76 2.57
CA ASP A 514 -10.69 -38.19 2.62
C ASP A 514 -9.60 -38.91 3.41
N VAL A 515 -9.98 -39.94 4.15
CA VAL A 515 -9.04 -40.81 4.85
C VAL A 515 -8.32 -41.73 3.86
N GLU A 516 -9.02 -42.24 2.84
CA GLU A 516 -8.46 -43.25 1.92
C GLU A 516 -7.61 -42.60 0.85
N THR A 517 -8.10 -41.54 0.20
CA THR A 517 -7.38 -40.88 -0.90
C THR A 517 -6.46 -39.74 -0.44
N GLY A 518 -6.63 -39.22 0.78
CA GLY A 518 -5.90 -38.05 1.29
C GLY A 518 -6.21 -36.73 0.57
N ARG A 519 -7.13 -36.75 -0.41
CA ARG A 519 -7.52 -35.60 -1.22
C ARG A 519 -8.50 -34.71 -0.46
N ALA A 520 -8.48 -33.41 -0.74
CA ALA A 520 -9.45 -32.48 -0.20
C ALA A 520 -10.82 -32.71 -0.87
N ILE A 521 -11.88 -32.79 -0.07
CA ILE A 521 -13.26 -33.01 -0.52
C ILE A 521 -14.10 -31.82 -0.06
N ALA A 522 -15.03 -31.37 -0.91
CA ALA A 522 -16.02 -30.38 -0.49
C ALA A 522 -17.15 -31.06 0.29
N MET A 523 -17.42 -30.61 1.51
CA MET A 523 -18.51 -31.17 2.33
C MET A 523 -19.15 -30.13 3.24
N PRO A 524 -20.46 -30.25 3.54
CA PRO A 524 -21.11 -29.36 4.49
C PRO A 524 -20.63 -29.64 5.92
N LEU A 525 -20.36 -28.56 6.64
CA LEU A 525 -20.00 -28.52 8.05
C LEU A 525 -21.11 -27.79 8.82
N ALA A 526 -21.62 -28.42 9.87
CA ALA A 526 -22.48 -27.76 10.84
C ALA A 526 -21.61 -27.24 11.99
N VAL A 527 -21.55 -25.92 12.14
CA VAL A 527 -20.81 -25.26 13.21
C VAL A 527 -21.80 -24.77 14.26
N THR A 528 -21.60 -25.18 15.50
CA THR A 528 -22.39 -24.69 16.64
C THR A 528 -21.57 -23.69 17.44
N PHE A 529 -22.11 -22.49 17.62
CA PHE A 529 -21.48 -21.45 18.44
C PHE A 529 -21.72 -21.70 19.93
N ARG A 530 -20.94 -21.04 20.78
CA ARG A 530 -21.14 -21.04 22.23
C ARG A 530 -22.49 -20.42 22.64
N ASP A 531 -23.02 -19.53 21.82
CA ASP A 531 -24.36 -18.93 21.99
C ASP A 531 -25.51 -19.89 21.66
N GLY A 532 -25.20 -21.14 21.25
CA GLY A 532 -26.19 -22.15 20.87
C GLY A 532 -26.69 -22.03 19.42
N SER A 533 -26.38 -20.94 18.72
CA SER A 533 -26.71 -20.78 17.30
C SER A 533 -25.97 -21.81 16.44
N LYS A 534 -26.63 -22.33 15.41
CA LYS A 534 -26.06 -23.29 14.46
C LYS A 534 -26.01 -22.64 13.08
N LYS A 535 -24.87 -22.74 12.41
CA LYS A 535 -24.69 -22.25 11.05
C LYS A 535 -23.98 -23.29 10.20
N GLU A 536 -24.49 -23.49 9.00
CA GLU A 536 -23.91 -24.40 8.03
C GLU A 536 -22.89 -23.67 7.15
N TYR A 537 -21.78 -24.34 6.90
CA TYR A 537 -20.68 -23.89 6.06
C TYR A 537 -20.33 -24.98 5.05
N ALA A 538 -19.83 -24.61 3.87
CA ALA A 538 -19.32 -25.58 2.89
C ALA A 538 -17.79 -25.59 2.92
N ALA A 539 -17.18 -26.68 3.39
CA ALA A 539 -15.73 -26.84 3.34
C ALA A 539 -15.25 -27.04 1.89
N PRO A 540 -14.05 -26.55 1.51
CA PRO A 540 -13.12 -25.75 2.32
C PRO A 540 -13.62 -24.32 2.57
N CYS A 541 -13.60 -23.88 3.83
CA CYS A 541 -14.07 -22.54 4.21
C CYS A 541 -13.30 -21.96 5.40
N LEU A 542 -13.33 -20.63 5.53
CA LEU A 542 -12.84 -19.94 6.72
C LEU A 542 -13.89 -19.99 7.83
N LEU A 543 -13.47 -20.48 8.99
CA LEU A 543 -14.30 -20.45 10.19
C LEU A 543 -14.22 -19.08 10.88
N PRO A 544 -15.28 -18.69 11.62
CA PRO A 544 -15.21 -17.56 12.55
C PRO A 544 -14.19 -17.81 13.66
N GLU A 545 -14.04 -16.87 14.59
CA GLU A 545 -13.06 -17.01 15.68
C GLU A 545 -13.27 -18.31 16.47
N LEU A 546 -12.20 -19.07 16.64
CA LEU A 546 -12.26 -20.41 17.25
C LEU A 546 -12.75 -20.37 18.70
N ASP A 547 -12.54 -19.26 19.40
CA ASP A 547 -12.99 -19.07 20.77
C ASP A 547 -14.52 -18.89 20.87
N THR A 548 -15.20 -18.53 19.78
CA THR A 548 -16.67 -18.41 19.71
C THR A 548 -17.36 -19.73 19.32
N VAL A 549 -16.60 -20.69 18.78
CA VAL A 549 -17.12 -21.97 18.30
C VAL A 549 -17.12 -23.00 19.43
N ALA A 550 -18.22 -23.73 19.58
CA ALA A 550 -18.35 -24.82 20.54
C ALA A 550 -18.02 -26.18 19.89
N THR A 551 -18.71 -26.52 18.79
CA THR A 551 -18.50 -27.80 18.10
C THR A 551 -18.56 -27.63 16.58
N ILE A 552 -17.83 -28.48 15.86
CA ILE A 552 -17.86 -28.60 14.41
C ILE A 552 -18.22 -30.03 14.05
N ALA A 553 -19.28 -30.23 13.27
CA ALA A 553 -19.72 -31.53 12.82
C ALA A 553 -19.73 -31.61 11.29
N THR A 554 -19.30 -32.73 10.71
CA THR A 554 -19.54 -33.01 9.29
C THR A 554 -21.01 -33.41 9.08
N ALA A 555 -21.70 -32.77 8.13
CA ALA A 555 -23.13 -32.95 7.89
C ALA A 555 -23.46 -33.78 6.64
N SER A 556 -22.46 -34.40 6.00
CA SER A 556 -22.68 -35.19 4.79
C SER A 556 -23.24 -36.59 5.12
N PRO A 557 -24.33 -37.03 4.46
CA PRO A 557 -24.88 -38.38 4.65
C PRO A 557 -23.97 -39.48 4.11
N GLU A 558 -23.14 -39.17 3.11
CA GLU A 558 -22.22 -40.12 2.47
C GLU A 558 -20.99 -40.44 3.31
N HIS A 559 -20.69 -39.63 4.33
CA HIS A 559 -19.49 -39.76 5.15
C HIS A 559 -19.84 -40.06 6.61
N TRP A 560 -18.95 -40.73 7.32
CA TRP A 560 -19.09 -40.89 8.76
C TRP A 560 -19.06 -39.51 9.42
N GLN A 561 -19.99 -39.30 10.36
CA GLN A 561 -20.07 -38.03 11.07
C GLN A 561 -18.88 -37.91 12.02
N VAL A 562 -18.12 -36.84 11.86
CA VAL A 562 -16.99 -36.49 12.72
C VAL A 562 -17.35 -35.21 13.43
N THR A 563 -17.32 -35.25 14.76
CA THR A 563 -17.62 -34.11 15.63
C THR A 563 -16.36 -33.70 16.38
N LEU A 564 -15.89 -32.48 16.12
CA LEU A 564 -14.83 -31.84 16.87
C LEU A 564 -15.47 -30.95 17.94
N ASP A 565 -15.39 -31.39 19.19
CA ASP A 565 -15.75 -30.56 20.34
C ASP A 565 -14.53 -29.76 20.82
N PHE A 566 -14.68 -28.43 20.88
CA PHE A 566 -13.64 -27.51 21.36
C PHE A 566 -13.79 -27.12 22.83
N VAL A 567 -14.95 -27.38 23.44
CA VAL A 567 -15.21 -27.04 24.85
C VAL A 567 -14.83 -28.20 25.74
N ALA A 568 -15.33 -29.41 25.46
CA ALA A 568 -15.03 -30.57 26.31
C ALA A 568 -13.62 -31.12 26.08
N ASN A 569 -13.02 -30.92 24.89
CA ASN A 569 -11.71 -31.45 24.55
C ASN A 569 -10.73 -30.38 24.03
N PRO A 570 -9.80 -29.88 24.88
CA PRO A 570 -8.81 -28.89 24.46
C PRO A 570 -7.80 -29.44 23.45
N ALA A 571 -7.61 -30.76 23.38
CA ALA A 571 -6.70 -31.39 22.42
C ALA A 571 -7.22 -31.25 20.98
N HIS A 572 -8.55 -31.27 20.78
CA HIS A 572 -9.14 -31.04 19.46
C HIS A 572 -8.88 -29.62 18.96
N LEU A 573 -9.02 -28.62 19.83
CA LEU A 573 -8.74 -27.22 19.50
C LEU A 573 -7.25 -27.03 19.17
N ALA A 574 -6.35 -27.57 20.00
CA ALA A 574 -4.91 -27.48 19.75
C ALA A 574 -4.49 -28.22 18.46
N ALA A 575 -5.06 -29.39 18.21
CA ALA A 575 -4.84 -30.14 16.98
C ALA A 575 -5.36 -29.36 15.77
N PHE A 576 -6.56 -28.80 15.83
CA PHE A 576 -7.15 -28.04 14.72
C PHE A 576 -6.37 -26.75 14.41
N LYS A 577 -5.95 -25.98 15.42
CA LYS A 577 -5.05 -24.81 15.24
C LYS A 577 -3.76 -25.19 14.50
N ARG A 578 -3.29 -26.43 14.66
CA ARG A 578 -2.10 -26.95 13.98
C ARG A 578 -2.41 -27.57 12.62
N THR A 579 -3.43 -28.39 12.45
CA THR A 579 -3.59 -29.16 11.21
C THR A 579 -4.53 -28.50 10.22
N GLN A 580 -5.56 -27.79 10.70
CA GLN A 580 -6.64 -27.21 9.87
C GLN A 580 -7.40 -28.23 9.01
N THR A 581 -7.15 -29.53 9.23
CA THR A 581 -7.69 -30.62 8.42
C THR A 581 -8.64 -31.48 9.23
N ILE A 582 -9.81 -31.73 8.66
CA ILE A 582 -10.80 -32.68 9.19
C ILE A 582 -10.78 -33.91 8.30
N HIS A 583 -10.47 -35.06 8.86
CA HIS A 583 -10.46 -36.31 8.14
C HIS A 583 -11.84 -36.96 8.18
N ALA A 584 -12.47 -37.13 7.02
CA ALA A 584 -13.77 -37.77 6.89
C ALA A 584 -13.63 -39.05 6.07
N ARG A 585 -14.18 -40.15 6.57
CA ARG A 585 -14.20 -41.43 5.86
C ARG A 585 -15.54 -41.62 5.17
N ARG A 586 -15.52 -42.02 3.91
CA ARG A 586 -16.74 -42.37 3.16
C ARG A 586 -17.42 -43.60 3.78
N ARG A 587 -18.75 -43.60 3.84
CA ARG A 587 -19.53 -44.77 4.27
C ARG A 587 -19.56 -45.80 3.14
N PRO A 588 -19.42 -47.11 3.43
CA PRO A 588 -19.68 -48.15 2.45
C PRO A 588 -21.13 -48.08 1.95
N TYR A 589 -21.34 -48.41 0.67
CA TYR A 589 -22.63 -48.27 -0.04
C TYR A 589 -23.81 -48.95 0.69
N ALA A 590 -23.56 -50.03 1.44
CA ALA A 590 -24.56 -50.75 2.23
C ALA A 590 -25.20 -49.91 3.36
N HIS A 591 -24.51 -48.90 3.91
CA HIS A 591 -25.00 -48.09 5.02
C HIS A 591 -25.65 -46.76 4.59
N ALA A 592 -25.42 -46.29 3.36
CA ALA A 592 -25.99 -45.04 2.87
C ALA A 592 -27.53 -45.11 2.77
N HIS A 593 -28.06 -46.25 2.28
CA HIS A 593 -29.51 -46.48 2.14
C HIS A 593 -30.25 -46.70 3.46
N SER A 594 -29.56 -47.08 4.54
CA SER A 594 -30.22 -47.31 5.84
C SER A 594 -30.77 -46.02 6.48
N SER A 595 -30.17 -44.86 6.16
CA SER A 595 -30.62 -43.55 6.66
C SER A 595 -31.83 -42.98 5.91
N SER A 596 -32.17 -43.53 4.74
CA SER A 596 -33.33 -43.13 3.93
C SER A 596 -34.57 -44.05 4.11
N HIS A 597 -34.47 -45.13 4.88
CA HIS A 597 -35.53 -46.15 4.99
C HIS A 597 -36.62 -45.87 6.05
N HIS A 598 -36.76 -44.63 6.52
CA HIS A 598 -37.89 -44.22 7.40
C HIS A 598 -38.90 -43.26 6.76
N SER A 599 -38.85 -43.05 5.45
CA SER A 599 -39.94 -42.40 4.72
C SER A 599 -40.37 -43.25 3.52
N SER A 600 -41.41 -44.06 3.77
CA SER A 600 -42.45 -44.53 2.85
C SER A 600 -42.04 -45.08 1.47
N HIS A 601 -42.25 -46.39 1.34
CA HIS A 601 -42.58 -47.04 0.06
C HIS A 601 -43.75 -46.32 -0.63
N SER A 602 -43.52 -45.78 -1.82
CA SER A 602 -44.30 -46.04 -3.06
C SER A 602 -44.19 -44.90 -4.07
N SER A 603 -44.13 -45.32 -5.33
CA SER A 603 -44.50 -44.61 -6.56
C SER A 603 -43.46 -43.73 -7.29
N SER A 604 -43.37 -44.04 -8.58
CA SER A 604 -42.91 -43.22 -9.72
C SER A 604 -41.42 -43.19 -10.06
N LEU A 605 -41.07 -44.09 -10.99
CA LEU A 605 -40.23 -43.77 -12.14
C LEU A 605 -40.64 -42.42 -12.73
N GLN A 606 -39.65 -41.66 -13.22
CA GLN A 606 -39.77 -40.45 -14.07
C GLN A 606 -39.70 -39.10 -13.36
N GLN A 607 -38.49 -38.71 -12.92
CA GLN A 607 -38.00 -37.31 -12.93
C GLN A 607 -36.49 -37.28 -12.61
N HIS A 608 -35.66 -37.62 -13.60
CA HIS A 608 -34.21 -37.37 -13.59
C HIS A 608 -33.91 -36.15 -14.45
N SER A 609 -33.92 -34.92 -13.91
CA SER A 609 -33.36 -33.74 -14.60
C SER A 609 -33.49 -32.41 -13.83
N ALA A 610 -32.95 -32.29 -12.59
CA ALA A 610 -32.82 -30.94 -12.00
C ALA A 610 -31.70 -30.70 -10.95
N ALA A 611 -31.14 -31.73 -10.30
CA ALA A 611 -30.26 -31.52 -9.13
C ALA A 611 -28.75 -31.70 -9.35
N ILE A 612 -28.25 -31.76 -10.60
CA ILE A 612 -26.84 -32.10 -10.91
C ILE A 612 -25.96 -30.86 -11.23
N ALA A 613 -26.46 -29.62 -11.11
CA ALA A 613 -25.78 -28.48 -11.73
C ALA A 613 -24.60 -27.83 -10.95
N VAL A 614 -24.34 -28.16 -9.68
CA VAL A 614 -23.35 -27.40 -8.86
C VAL A 614 -22.10 -28.20 -8.44
N ALA A 615 -22.19 -29.54 -8.36
CA ALA A 615 -21.06 -30.40 -7.97
C ALA A 615 -20.01 -30.69 -9.09
N PRO A 616 -20.38 -30.88 -10.37
CA PRO A 616 -19.39 -31.26 -11.39
C PRO A 616 -18.57 -30.06 -11.89
N THR A 617 -19.09 -28.84 -11.79
CA THR A 617 -18.39 -27.62 -12.21
C THR A 617 -17.20 -27.31 -11.30
N PHE A 618 -17.33 -27.49 -9.99
CA PHE A 618 -16.22 -27.24 -9.06
C PHE A 618 -15.09 -28.29 -9.19
N ASN A 619 -15.44 -29.59 -9.23
CA ASN A 619 -14.46 -30.65 -9.46
C ASN A 619 -13.78 -30.54 -10.82
N ALA A 620 -14.50 -30.11 -11.87
CA ALA A 620 -13.91 -29.81 -13.17
C ALA A 620 -12.99 -28.59 -13.13
N THR A 621 -13.34 -27.53 -12.40
CA THR A 621 -12.44 -26.36 -12.25
C THR A 621 -11.18 -26.68 -11.45
N LEU A 622 -11.26 -27.53 -10.43
CA LEU A 622 -10.12 -27.93 -9.61
C LEU A 622 -9.19 -28.88 -10.38
N ALA A 623 -9.76 -29.80 -11.18
CA ALA A 623 -9.02 -30.60 -12.14
C ALA A 623 -8.34 -29.72 -13.21
N ALA A 624 -9.07 -28.77 -13.80
CA ALA A 624 -8.53 -27.83 -14.79
C ALA A 624 -7.43 -26.91 -14.21
N LEU A 625 -7.54 -26.50 -12.94
CA LEU A 625 -6.50 -25.73 -12.26
C LEU A 625 -5.25 -26.58 -11.98
N ASN A 626 -5.44 -27.85 -11.60
CA ASN A 626 -4.34 -28.78 -11.39
C ASN A 626 -3.63 -29.12 -12.72
N ASP A 627 -4.40 -29.31 -13.78
CA ASP A 627 -3.90 -29.55 -15.14
C ASP A 627 -3.22 -28.30 -15.72
N ALA A 628 -3.74 -27.10 -15.45
CA ALA A 628 -3.09 -25.84 -15.83
C ALA A 628 -1.78 -25.60 -15.07
N HIS A 629 -1.73 -25.95 -13.77
CA HIS A 629 -0.51 -25.86 -12.97
C HIS A 629 0.54 -26.87 -13.45
N LEU A 630 0.13 -28.11 -13.75
CA LEU A 630 0.99 -29.14 -14.36
C LEU A 630 1.46 -28.77 -15.77
N ALA A 631 0.59 -28.17 -16.60
CA ALA A 631 0.95 -27.67 -17.93
C ALA A 631 1.93 -26.49 -17.84
N SER A 632 1.75 -25.57 -16.88
CA SER A 632 2.70 -24.47 -16.66
C SER A 632 4.06 -24.97 -16.15
N ALA A 633 4.08 -26.01 -15.32
CA ALA A 633 5.30 -26.67 -14.87
C ALA A 633 6.00 -27.45 -16.01
N ALA A 634 5.23 -28.07 -16.91
CA ALA A 634 5.75 -28.75 -18.10
C ALA A 634 6.34 -27.76 -19.12
N VAL A 635 5.73 -26.59 -19.31
CA VAL A 635 6.24 -25.51 -20.17
C VAL A 635 7.50 -24.84 -19.58
N ALA A 636 7.59 -24.73 -18.25
CA ALA A 636 8.80 -24.29 -17.55
C ALA A 636 9.94 -25.33 -17.69
N ALA A 637 9.62 -26.62 -17.63
CA ALA A 637 10.59 -27.71 -17.81
C ALA A 637 11.08 -27.85 -19.27
N SER A 638 10.22 -27.59 -20.26
CA SER A 638 10.62 -27.61 -21.68
C SER A 638 11.44 -26.38 -22.07
N SER A 639 11.16 -25.20 -21.50
CA SER A 639 11.98 -23.99 -21.69
C SER A 639 13.38 -24.09 -21.06
N ALA A 640 13.56 -24.90 -20.01
CA ALA A 640 14.88 -25.16 -19.44
C ALA A 640 15.77 -26.05 -20.33
N ARG A 641 15.18 -26.80 -21.28
CA ARG A 641 15.89 -27.70 -22.20
C ARG A 641 16.31 -27.03 -23.51
N ALA A 642 15.65 -25.95 -23.90
CA ALA A 642 16.03 -25.13 -25.05
C ALA A 642 16.67 -23.84 -24.52
N GLY A 643 17.99 -23.75 -24.52
CA GLY A 643 18.79 -22.65 -23.94
C GLY A 643 18.55 -21.27 -24.57
N VAL A 644 17.32 -20.75 -24.45
CA VAL A 644 16.92 -19.40 -24.85
C VAL A 644 17.00 -18.53 -23.61
N THR A 645 18.10 -17.79 -23.50
CA THR A 645 18.31 -16.76 -22.49
C THR A 645 17.45 -15.54 -22.82
N GLY A 646 16.21 -15.51 -22.34
CA GLY A 646 15.29 -14.39 -22.56
C GLY A 646 13.92 -14.60 -21.92
N ALA A 647 13.87 -15.04 -20.67
CA ALA A 647 12.62 -15.25 -19.96
C ALA A 647 12.21 -13.97 -19.20
N GLY A 648 11.27 -13.21 -19.76
CA GLY A 648 10.44 -12.31 -18.98
C GLY A 648 9.62 -13.13 -17.99
N SER A 649 9.67 -12.75 -16.71
CA SER A 649 8.88 -13.39 -15.65
C SER A 649 7.39 -13.32 -16.00
N SER A 650 6.78 -14.47 -16.29
CA SER A 650 5.33 -14.61 -16.31
C SER A 650 4.76 -14.15 -14.96
N ILE A 651 4.02 -13.04 -14.97
CA ILE A 651 3.35 -12.52 -13.79
C ILE A 651 2.21 -13.50 -13.47
N LEU A 652 2.27 -14.08 -12.27
CA LEU A 652 1.45 -15.18 -11.74
C LEU A 652 -0.08 -15.00 -11.83
N TRP A 653 -0.57 -13.85 -12.28
CA TRP A 653 -1.97 -13.40 -12.27
C TRP A 653 -2.54 -13.04 -13.65
N ASP A 654 -1.73 -13.01 -14.71
CA ASP A 654 -2.23 -12.66 -16.05
C ASP A 654 -3.34 -13.61 -16.54
N TRP A 655 -3.27 -14.87 -16.12
CA TRP A 655 -4.30 -15.87 -16.43
C TRP A 655 -5.64 -15.62 -15.71
N ILE A 656 -5.65 -14.95 -14.55
CA ILE A 656 -6.89 -14.61 -13.83
C ILE A 656 -7.59 -13.46 -14.54
N PHE A 657 -6.82 -12.50 -15.08
CA PHE A 657 -7.38 -11.40 -15.85
C PHE A 657 -7.82 -11.82 -17.26
N SER A 658 -7.42 -13.00 -17.75
CA SER A 658 -7.86 -13.56 -19.02
C SER A 658 -9.18 -14.34 -18.94
N LEU A 659 -9.69 -14.63 -17.73
CA LEU A 659 -10.94 -15.36 -17.48
C LEU A 659 -12.17 -14.64 -18.10
N PRO A 660 -13.06 -15.36 -18.81
CA PRO A 660 -14.22 -14.77 -19.48
C PRO A 660 -15.15 -13.96 -18.56
N ALA A 661 -15.29 -14.37 -17.30
CA ALA A 661 -16.11 -13.69 -16.29
C ALA A 661 -15.52 -12.33 -15.82
N LEU A 662 -14.24 -12.07 -16.12
CA LEU A 662 -13.50 -10.87 -15.73
C LEU A 662 -13.09 -10.00 -16.93
N ARG A 663 -13.41 -10.43 -18.17
CA ARG A 663 -13.34 -9.61 -19.39
C ARG A 663 -14.56 -8.70 -19.48
N GLY A 664 -14.42 -7.47 -19.00
CA GLY A 664 -15.37 -6.41 -19.32
C GLY A 664 -15.13 -5.91 -20.74
N GLY A 665 -16.11 -6.07 -21.62
CA GLY A 665 -16.32 -5.16 -22.75
C GLY A 665 -15.50 -5.38 -24.04
N GLU A 666 -15.41 -6.61 -24.56
CA GLU A 666 -15.14 -6.77 -26.00
C GLU A 666 -16.48 -6.86 -26.77
N PRO A 667 -16.69 -6.06 -27.83
CA PRO A 667 -17.87 -6.18 -28.66
C PRO A 667 -17.79 -7.52 -29.41
N LYS A 668 -18.81 -8.36 -29.22
CA LYS A 668 -19.01 -9.62 -29.95
C LYS A 668 -19.33 -9.33 -31.43
N GLN A 669 -18.34 -8.95 -32.22
CA GLN A 669 -18.50 -8.79 -33.67
C GLN A 669 -18.72 -10.14 -34.39
N GLY A 670 -18.39 -11.28 -33.77
CA GLY A 670 -18.58 -12.60 -34.36
C GLY A 670 -20.00 -13.19 -34.27
N GLN A 671 -20.90 -12.67 -33.42
CA GLN A 671 -22.24 -13.25 -33.25
C GLN A 671 -23.34 -12.52 -34.06
N GLN A 672 -23.08 -11.30 -34.53
CA GLN A 672 -24.06 -10.53 -35.31
C GLN A 672 -24.16 -10.98 -36.78
N GLN A 673 -23.08 -11.47 -37.40
CA GLN A 673 -23.14 -11.98 -38.78
C GLN A 673 -23.95 -13.29 -38.88
N GLN A 674 -23.88 -14.15 -37.86
CA GLN A 674 -24.62 -15.41 -37.86
C GLN A 674 -26.10 -15.22 -37.50
N GLN A 675 -26.44 -14.20 -36.71
CA GLN A 675 -27.84 -13.81 -36.47
C GLN A 675 -28.48 -13.08 -37.67
N GLN A 676 -27.72 -12.28 -38.44
CA GLN A 676 -28.25 -11.64 -39.65
C GLN A 676 -28.53 -12.64 -40.77
N GLN A 677 -27.71 -13.69 -40.93
CA GLN A 677 -27.99 -14.76 -41.89
C GLN A 677 -29.24 -15.57 -41.51
N ASN A 678 -29.45 -15.86 -40.22
CA ASN A 678 -30.65 -16.56 -39.77
C ASN A 678 -31.92 -15.69 -39.83
N GLN A 679 -31.81 -14.36 -39.64
CA GLN A 679 -32.94 -13.44 -39.78
C GLN A 679 -33.38 -13.21 -41.24
N GLN A 680 -32.45 -13.29 -42.20
CA GLN A 680 -32.82 -13.21 -43.62
C GLN A 680 -33.55 -14.47 -44.11
N GLN A 681 -33.26 -15.65 -43.54
CA GLN A 681 -34.02 -16.87 -43.85
C GLN A 681 -35.42 -16.88 -43.21
N GLN A 682 -35.59 -16.30 -42.02
CA GLN A 682 -36.91 -16.22 -41.37
C GLN A 682 -37.84 -15.16 -41.96
N LYS A 683 -37.31 -14.07 -42.53
CA LYS A 683 -38.13 -13.02 -43.17
C LYS A 683 -38.76 -13.43 -44.51
N GLN A 684 -38.37 -14.57 -45.10
CA GLN A 684 -39.02 -15.10 -46.31
C GLN A 684 -40.23 -16.00 -46.01
N GLN A 685 -40.50 -16.36 -44.75
CA GLN A 685 -41.55 -17.33 -44.39
C GLN A 685 -42.75 -16.77 -43.62
N ALA A 686 -42.77 -15.48 -43.28
CA ALA A 686 -43.89 -14.91 -42.52
C ALA A 686 -44.40 -13.62 -43.18
N GLY A 687 -45.20 -13.79 -44.23
CA GLY A 687 -46.14 -12.78 -44.68
C GLY A 687 -47.49 -12.96 -44.00
N GLY A 688 -48.11 -11.85 -43.59
CA GLY A 688 -49.55 -11.72 -43.37
C GLY A 688 -50.00 -11.58 -41.91
N GLY A 689 -50.74 -10.49 -41.64
CA GLY A 689 -51.73 -10.45 -40.58
C GLY A 689 -51.59 -9.31 -39.57
N ASP A 690 -52.46 -8.32 -39.70
CA ASP A 690 -52.64 -7.15 -38.84
C ASP A 690 -53.29 -7.43 -37.46
N HIS A 691 -53.12 -6.42 -36.59
CA HIS A 691 -54.01 -5.93 -35.53
C HIS A 691 -53.70 -6.15 -34.04
N SER A 692 -54.00 -5.05 -33.35
CA SER A 692 -53.71 -4.56 -32.01
C SER A 692 -54.60 -5.10 -30.89
N THR A 693 -54.10 -5.11 -29.64
CA THR A 693 -54.70 -4.43 -28.46
C THR A 693 -53.87 -4.63 -27.19
N ASN A 694 -53.86 -3.59 -26.34
CA ASN A 694 -53.14 -3.47 -25.07
C ASN A 694 -53.80 -4.23 -23.91
N SER A 695 -53.00 -4.75 -22.97
CA SER A 695 -53.17 -4.47 -21.53
C SER A 695 -51.94 -4.89 -20.71
N SER A 696 -51.72 -4.13 -19.64
CA SER A 696 -50.51 -3.95 -18.84
C SER A 696 -50.40 -4.86 -17.61
N SER A 697 -49.17 -5.19 -17.18
CA SER A 697 -48.83 -5.16 -15.75
C SER A 697 -47.33 -4.88 -15.52
N PHE A 698 -47.09 -3.95 -14.60
CA PHE A 698 -45.81 -3.40 -14.15
C PHE A 698 -45.24 -4.26 -13.01
N THR A 699 -43.94 -4.58 -13.05
CA THR A 699 -43.12 -4.79 -11.84
C THR A 699 -41.74 -4.18 -12.07
N ALA A 700 -41.35 -3.32 -11.13
CA ALA A 700 -40.22 -2.41 -11.17
C ALA A 700 -38.84 -3.11 -11.10
N THR A 701 -37.92 -2.69 -11.97
CA THR A 701 -36.50 -3.01 -11.89
C THR A 701 -35.70 -1.78 -11.44
N SER A 702 -34.76 -2.03 -10.53
CA SER A 702 -33.83 -1.08 -9.94
C SER A 702 -32.97 -0.37 -10.99
N ALA A 703 -33.00 0.96 -10.96
CA ALA A 703 -32.18 1.83 -11.78
C ALA A 703 -30.68 1.57 -11.53
N THR A 704 -29.98 1.09 -12.56
CA THR A 704 -28.52 1.08 -12.63
C THR A 704 -28.12 2.32 -13.41
N PHE A 705 -27.52 3.31 -12.73
CA PHE A 705 -26.94 4.49 -13.38
C PHE A 705 -25.70 4.08 -14.20
N PRO A 706 -25.59 4.49 -15.48
CA PRO A 706 -24.41 4.23 -16.29
C PRO A 706 -23.32 5.25 -15.93
N LEU A 707 -22.15 4.75 -15.50
CA LEU A 707 -20.92 5.56 -15.44
C LEU A 707 -20.39 5.80 -16.87
N PRO A 708 -19.80 6.97 -17.16
CA PRO A 708 -19.35 7.32 -18.49
C PRO A 708 -18.22 6.40 -18.94
N VAL A 709 -18.45 5.73 -20.08
CA VAL A 709 -17.46 4.95 -20.80
C VAL A 709 -16.52 5.93 -21.49
N VAL A 710 -15.26 6.01 -21.02
CA VAL A 710 -14.19 6.68 -21.78
C VAL A 710 -14.01 5.88 -23.08
N SER A 711 -14.42 6.48 -24.18
CA SER A 711 -14.38 5.85 -25.49
C SER A 711 -12.93 5.82 -26.01
N LYS A 712 -12.62 4.82 -26.84
CA LYS A 712 -11.34 4.66 -27.55
C LYS A 712 -10.94 5.85 -28.45
N ALA A 713 -11.81 6.85 -28.61
CA ALA A 713 -11.57 8.03 -29.44
C ALA A 713 -10.61 9.07 -28.81
N ASP A 714 -10.41 9.06 -27.48
CA ASP A 714 -9.48 9.99 -26.82
C ASP A 714 -8.01 9.52 -26.85
N VAL A 715 -7.76 8.29 -27.31
CA VAL A 715 -6.40 7.71 -27.45
C VAL A 715 -5.86 7.83 -28.88
N SER A 716 -6.70 8.18 -29.86
CA SER A 716 -6.31 8.34 -31.27
C SER A 716 -5.75 9.73 -31.63
N ALA A 717 -5.66 10.67 -30.69
CA ALA A 717 -5.08 12.00 -30.93
C ALA A 717 -3.54 12.08 -30.74
N LEU A 718 -2.86 10.94 -30.55
CA LEU A 718 -1.42 10.92 -30.20
C LEU A 718 -0.55 10.03 -31.10
N VAL A 719 -0.97 9.78 -32.35
CA VAL A 719 -0.14 9.11 -33.36
C VAL A 719 -0.15 9.94 -34.65
N MET A 720 0.92 10.70 -34.89
CA MET A 720 1.23 11.23 -36.22
C MET A 720 2.04 10.19 -37.01
N PRO A 721 1.75 9.97 -38.30
CA PRO A 721 2.47 9.05 -39.16
C PRO A 721 3.80 9.66 -39.63
N MET A 722 4.86 8.85 -39.60
CA MET A 722 6.17 9.19 -40.15
C MET A 722 6.13 8.95 -41.66
N ALA A 723 6.20 10.03 -42.45
CA ALA A 723 6.24 9.97 -43.91
C ALA A 723 7.67 9.68 -44.40
N ALA A 724 7.76 8.75 -45.36
CA ALA A 724 8.96 8.41 -46.11
C ALA A 724 9.28 9.45 -47.19
N ALA A 725 10.57 9.70 -47.44
CA ALA A 725 11.07 10.21 -48.71
C ALA A 725 12.56 9.83 -48.87
N GLY A 726 12.89 9.20 -50.00
CA GLY A 726 14.24 8.83 -50.41
C GLY A 726 14.87 9.83 -51.40
N ASP A 727 16.17 9.60 -51.63
CA ASP A 727 17.05 9.95 -52.75
C ASP A 727 16.85 11.27 -53.55
N ALA A 728 17.86 12.17 -53.50
CA ALA A 728 18.85 12.36 -54.59
C ALA A 728 19.58 13.74 -54.55
N ALA A 729 20.91 13.66 -54.71
CA ALA A 729 21.86 14.57 -55.39
C ALA A 729 22.16 16.01 -54.88
N GLY A 730 23.47 16.32 -54.75
CA GLY A 730 24.03 17.69 -54.89
C GLY A 730 25.14 18.12 -53.92
N VAL A 731 26.39 17.75 -54.20
CA VAL A 731 27.68 18.23 -53.61
C VAL A 731 27.93 19.69 -54.10
N PRO A 732 28.75 20.61 -53.49
CA PRO A 732 30.07 20.33 -52.89
C PRO A 732 30.57 21.13 -51.66
N GLY A 733 31.43 20.45 -50.89
CA GLY A 733 32.83 20.86 -50.66
C GLY A 733 33.14 21.79 -49.48
N TRP A 734 33.78 21.25 -48.43
CA TRP A 734 35.20 21.51 -48.17
C TRP A 734 35.80 20.51 -47.17
N SER A 735 37.07 20.21 -47.40
CA SER A 735 37.89 19.16 -46.81
C SER A 735 39.01 19.79 -45.98
N ALA A 736 39.29 19.24 -44.80
CA ALA A 736 40.61 19.20 -44.15
C ALA A 736 40.48 18.21 -42.98
N ALA A 737 40.81 16.92 -43.11
CA ALA A 737 42.13 16.31 -43.26
C ALA A 737 42.93 16.21 -41.94
N VAL A 738 43.13 14.94 -41.54
CA VAL A 738 44.34 14.34 -40.95
C VAL A 738 44.43 14.24 -39.41
N ALA A 739 43.99 13.05 -38.97
CA ALA A 739 44.77 11.97 -38.35
C ALA A 739 45.43 12.15 -36.97
N GLY A 740 45.18 11.12 -36.14
CA GLY A 740 46.29 10.30 -35.63
C GLY A 740 46.35 10.13 -34.11
N GLY A 741 46.26 8.87 -33.67
CA GLY A 741 47.16 8.37 -32.63
C GLY A 741 46.54 8.08 -31.27
N GLY A 742 46.38 6.79 -30.98
CA GLY A 742 45.89 6.28 -29.71
C GLY A 742 46.80 6.53 -28.48
N GLY A 743 46.27 6.12 -27.33
CA GLY A 743 47.05 5.51 -26.26
C GLY A 743 46.95 6.20 -24.89
N GLY A 744 46.81 5.37 -23.86
CA GLY A 744 47.48 5.61 -22.59
C GLY A 744 46.60 5.93 -21.39
N ALA A 745 46.59 5.00 -20.46
CA ALA A 745 45.96 5.04 -19.15
C ALA A 745 46.48 6.14 -18.21
N GLY A 746 45.68 6.44 -17.19
CA GLY A 746 46.15 6.30 -15.81
C GLY A 746 46.16 7.56 -14.94
N SER A 747 45.33 7.51 -13.88
CA SER A 747 45.54 8.13 -12.56
C SER A 747 45.51 9.68 -12.52
N SER A 748 45.18 10.39 -11.46
CA SER A 748 44.76 10.10 -10.09
C SER A 748 44.32 11.43 -9.45
N ASN A 749 43.56 11.30 -8.36
CA ASN A 749 43.49 12.20 -7.20
C ASN A 749 42.81 13.57 -7.28
N ALA A 750 41.73 13.61 -6.49
CA ALA A 750 41.18 14.74 -5.74
C ALA A 750 42.22 15.47 -4.86
N VAL A 751 41.90 16.72 -4.49
CA VAL A 751 41.94 17.27 -3.11
C VAL A 751 41.39 18.72 -3.10
N GLY A 752 40.61 19.04 -2.05
CA GLY A 752 40.39 20.39 -1.50
C GLY A 752 39.16 21.11 -2.07
N GLY A 753 38.09 21.44 -1.34
CA GLY A 753 37.95 21.74 0.09
C GLY A 753 38.09 23.24 0.33
N TYR A 754 36.99 23.93 0.65
CA TYR A 754 36.82 25.04 1.62
C TYR A 754 35.45 25.71 1.41
N GLY A 755 34.78 26.04 2.52
CA GLY A 755 33.41 26.56 2.57
C GLY A 755 33.27 28.00 3.07
N ALA A 756 32.07 28.27 3.60
CA ALA A 756 31.51 29.52 4.18
C ALA A 756 31.04 30.57 3.16
N GLY A 757 29.91 31.27 3.30
CA GLY A 757 28.88 31.34 4.35
C GLY A 757 28.05 32.64 4.18
N GLY A 758 26.74 32.60 4.53
CA GLY A 758 25.83 33.75 4.72
C GLY A 758 25.32 34.45 3.45
N GLY A 759 24.07 34.92 3.30
CA GLY A 759 22.91 35.03 4.18
C GLY A 759 21.99 36.15 3.63
N GLY A 760 20.69 35.87 3.48
CA GLY A 760 19.61 36.87 3.50
C GLY A 760 19.11 37.49 2.18
N GLY A 761 17.78 37.46 1.99
CA GLY A 761 17.03 38.47 1.21
C GLY A 761 16.28 37.95 -0.02
N GLY A 762 14.96 37.80 0.10
CA GLY A 762 14.09 37.35 -0.98
C GLY A 762 13.90 38.36 -2.12
N GLY A 763 13.71 37.81 -3.33
CA GLY A 763 13.27 38.52 -4.53
C GLY A 763 13.08 37.51 -5.64
N GLY A 764 11.82 37.28 -6.07
CA GLY A 764 11.48 36.31 -7.10
C GLY A 764 12.15 36.60 -8.43
N GLY A 765 12.92 35.64 -8.93
CA GLY A 765 13.57 35.66 -10.24
C GLY A 765 13.32 34.35 -10.99
N ILE A 766 13.03 34.47 -12.27
CA ILE A 766 12.61 33.43 -13.21
C ILE A 766 13.80 32.49 -13.50
N GLU A 767 13.77 31.25 -12.98
CA GLU A 767 14.68 30.17 -13.42
C GLU A 767 14.25 29.68 -14.81
N LEU A 768 14.96 30.15 -15.84
CA LEU A 768 14.85 29.63 -17.21
C LEU A 768 16.15 28.89 -17.55
N LEU A 769 16.09 27.55 -17.50
CA LEU A 769 16.94 26.57 -18.19
C LEU A 769 18.42 26.96 -18.38
N THR A 770 19.25 26.74 -17.37
CA THR A 770 20.69 26.45 -17.54
C THR A 770 21.18 25.50 -16.44
N ASP A 771 20.61 24.29 -16.41
CA ASP A 771 21.27 23.20 -15.72
C ASP A 771 22.47 22.84 -16.60
N GLY A 772 23.70 23.14 -16.16
CA GLY A 772 24.95 23.07 -16.95
C GLY A 772 25.39 21.67 -17.44
N LYS A 773 24.45 20.84 -17.84
CA LYS A 773 24.59 19.44 -18.28
C LYS A 773 24.17 19.23 -19.74
N THR A 774 23.55 20.21 -20.39
CA THR A 774 23.11 20.14 -21.79
C THR A 774 24.12 20.82 -22.71
N SER A 775 24.41 20.20 -23.86
CA SER A 775 25.29 20.84 -24.83
C SER A 775 24.56 22.00 -25.52
N PRO A 776 25.24 23.10 -25.89
CA PRO A 776 24.63 24.20 -26.64
C PRO A 776 23.99 23.76 -27.96
N VAL A 777 24.44 22.62 -28.51
CA VAL A 777 23.88 22.01 -29.72
C VAL A 777 22.51 21.39 -29.44
N ASP A 778 22.33 20.72 -28.30
CA ASP A 778 21.06 20.11 -27.89
C ASP A 778 20.00 21.18 -27.62
N GLU A 779 20.38 22.27 -26.95
CA GLU A 779 19.49 23.40 -26.66
C GLU A 779 19.03 24.11 -27.94
N ARG A 780 19.95 24.30 -28.90
CA ARG A 780 19.61 24.82 -30.24
C ARG A 780 18.69 23.88 -31.00
N LEU A 781 18.88 22.56 -30.88
CA LEU A 781 18.02 21.56 -31.52
C LEU A 781 16.60 21.61 -30.95
N VAL A 782 16.48 21.73 -29.62
CA VAL A 782 15.19 21.88 -28.91
C VAL A 782 14.47 23.15 -29.34
N LEU A 783 15.17 24.29 -29.40
CA LEU A 783 14.59 25.57 -29.84
C LEU A 783 14.17 25.56 -31.30
N ARG A 784 14.97 24.96 -32.19
CA ARG A 784 14.61 24.77 -33.60
C ARG A 784 13.38 23.85 -33.74
N THR A 785 13.31 22.79 -32.94
CA THR A 785 12.16 21.87 -32.92
C THR A 785 10.90 22.56 -32.40
N ALA A 786 11.02 23.42 -31.38
CA ALA A 786 9.93 24.22 -30.84
C ALA A 786 9.40 25.25 -31.84
N ALA A 787 10.26 25.89 -32.64
CA ALA A 787 9.85 26.80 -33.71
C ALA A 787 9.20 26.08 -34.91
N LEU A 788 9.49 24.79 -35.12
CA LEU A 788 8.96 23.98 -36.22
C LEU A 788 7.67 23.20 -35.87
N ARG A 789 7.40 22.91 -34.58
CA ARG A 789 6.14 22.25 -34.15
C ARG A 789 4.95 23.22 -34.15
N GLY A 790 3.72 22.68 -34.05
CA GLY A 790 2.44 23.39 -34.24
C GLY A 790 2.21 24.61 -33.34
N TRP A 791 1.08 25.31 -33.53
CA TRP A 791 0.66 26.53 -32.81
C TRP A 791 0.27 26.29 -31.35
N ASP A 792 1.09 25.56 -30.61
CA ASP A 792 0.90 25.32 -29.19
C ASP A 792 1.12 26.63 -28.41
N ALA A 793 0.14 26.99 -27.57
CA ALA A 793 0.09 28.28 -26.90
C ALA A 793 1.27 28.46 -25.93
N ASP A 794 1.71 27.38 -25.28
CA ASP A 794 2.82 27.42 -24.32
C ASP A 794 4.18 27.52 -25.04
N GLY A 795 4.35 26.84 -26.17
CA GLY A 795 5.53 26.97 -27.03
C GLY A 795 5.73 28.38 -27.58
N LEU A 796 4.65 29.02 -28.03
CA LEU A 796 4.68 30.40 -28.53
C LEU A 796 4.92 31.43 -27.43
N ARG A 797 4.39 31.20 -26.21
CA ARG A 797 4.67 32.04 -25.04
C ARG A 797 6.14 31.98 -24.65
N ASN A 798 6.73 30.79 -24.64
CA ASN A 798 8.14 30.60 -24.33
C ASN A 798 9.06 31.24 -25.38
N LEU A 799 8.74 31.09 -26.68
CA LEU A 799 9.46 31.78 -27.76
C LEU A 799 9.34 33.31 -27.65
N ARG A 800 8.16 33.81 -27.28
CA ARG A 800 7.95 35.25 -27.06
C ARG A 800 8.76 35.80 -25.87
N LEU A 801 8.87 35.03 -24.80
CA LEU A 801 9.71 35.38 -23.65
C LEU A 801 11.20 35.38 -24.03
N LEU A 802 11.64 34.38 -24.81
CA LEU A 802 13.00 34.32 -25.34
C LEU A 802 13.33 35.52 -26.24
N PHE A 803 12.43 35.89 -27.15
CA PHE A 803 12.62 37.06 -28.02
C PHE A 803 12.65 38.37 -27.25
N ARG A 804 11.75 38.55 -26.26
CA ARG A 804 11.77 39.73 -25.39
C ARG A 804 13.02 39.83 -24.54
N TRP A 805 13.51 38.70 -24.04
CA TRP A 805 14.76 38.65 -23.31
C TRP A 805 15.94 39.02 -24.22
N ALA A 806 15.97 38.51 -25.45
CA ALA A 806 17.00 38.83 -26.44
C ALA A 806 16.98 40.31 -26.87
N GLU A 807 15.80 40.91 -27.09
CA GLU A 807 15.64 42.34 -27.39
C GLU A 807 16.16 43.20 -26.24
N ARG A 808 15.81 42.85 -24.99
CA ARG A 808 16.31 43.57 -23.81
C ARG A 808 17.82 43.46 -23.63
N ALA A 809 18.40 42.30 -23.93
CA ALA A 809 19.85 42.11 -23.90
C ALA A 809 20.58 42.94 -24.99
N GLN A 810 19.94 43.19 -26.13
CA GLN A 810 20.46 44.06 -27.20
C GLN A 810 20.37 45.54 -26.82
N ASP A 811 19.25 45.97 -26.23
CA ASP A 811 19.06 47.34 -25.73
C ASP A 811 20.11 47.66 -24.64
N GLU A 812 20.42 46.71 -23.77
CA GLU A 812 21.46 46.84 -22.75
C GLU A 812 22.89 46.94 -23.36
N GLU A 813 23.13 46.31 -24.51
CA GLU A 813 24.43 46.35 -25.23
C GLU A 813 24.62 47.66 -26.02
N GLU A 814 23.55 48.22 -26.60
CA GLU A 814 23.58 49.54 -27.28
C GLU A 814 23.70 50.71 -26.28
N VAL A 815 23.08 50.61 -25.11
CA VAL A 815 23.22 51.61 -24.02
C VAL A 815 24.65 51.64 -23.47
N LEU A 816 25.37 50.52 -23.47
CA LEU A 816 26.77 50.43 -23.06
C LEU A 816 27.75 50.95 -24.13
N GLN A 817 27.38 50.97 -25.41
CA GLN A 817 28.22 51.50 -26.50
C GLN A 817 27.97 52.97 -26.84
N GLY A 818 26.83 53.54 -26.42
CA GLY A 818 26.45 54.94 -26.71
C GLY A 818 27.02 56.03 -25.78
N GLY A 819 27.74 55.66 -24.70
CA GLY A 819 28.26 56.61 -23.70
C GLY A 819 29.75 56.92 -23.83
N GLY A 820 30.16 57.63 -24.89
CA GLY A 820 31.55 58.08 -25.06
C GLY A 820 31.81 59.47 -24.45
N GLY A 821 32.65 59.57 -23.43
CA GLY A 821 33.16 60.87 -22.96
C GLY A 821 33.99 60.91 -21.66
N GLY A 822 35.26 60.45 -21.71
CA GLY A 822 36.38 61.03 -20.96
C GLY A 822 36.70 60.52 -19.53
N GLY A 823 37.99 60.21 -19.31
CA GLY A 823 38.64 60.20 -17.99
C GLY A 823 38.96 58.81 -17.41
N GLY A 824 40.25 58.50 -17.23
CA GLY A 824 40.74 57.16 -16.88
C GLY A 824 40.63 56.72 -15.41
N GLY A 825 40.90 55.42 -15.19
CA GLY A 825 41.28 54.85 -13.90
C GLY A 825 40.43 53.66 -13.39
N GLY A 826 41.00 52.44 -13.48
CA GLY A 826 40.86 51.33 -12.51
C GLY A 826 39.52 50.57 -12.34
N GLY A 827 39.62 49.25 -12.19
CA GLY A 827 38.63 48.42 -11.47
C GLY A 827 37.75 47.50 -12.34
N GLY A 828 37.69 46.22 -11.97
CA GLY A 828 37.09 45.14 -12.75
C GLY A 828 35.58 45.26 -13.04
N GLY A 829 35.20 44.79 -14.22
CA GLY A 829 33.81 44.61 -14.64
C GLY A 829 33.75 43.67 -15.84
N GLY A 830 33.39 42.41 -15.62
CA GLY A 830 33.36 41.38 -16.67
C GLY A 830 32.36 40.28 -16.36
N SER A 831 31.07 40.61 -16.24
CA SER A 831 30.03 39.56 -16.17
C SER A 831 28.74 39.84 -16.97
N SER A 832 28.62 40.99 -17.67
CA SER A 832 27.42 41.27 -18.48
C SER A 832 27.60 40.98 -19.97
N ALA A 833 28.82 41.03 -20.51
CA ALA A 833 29.09 40.83 -21.94
C ALA A 833 29.08 39.36 -22.41
N ALA A 834 28.84 38.40 -21.49
CA ALA A 834 28.88 36.96 -21.80
C ALA A 834 27.50 36.35 -22.11
N ALA A 835 26.40 37.07 -21.86
CA ALA A 835 25.04 36.49 -21.86
C ALA A 835 24.52 36.05 -23.25
N CYS A 836 24.98 36.67 -24.35
CA CYS A 836 24.48 36.36 -25.70
C CYS A 836 25.35 35.41 -26.53
N ARG A 837 26.52 34.97 -26.04
CA ARG A 837 27.48 34.20 -26.86
C ARG A 837 27.06 32.76 -27.18
N TRP A 838 26.33 32.09 -26.30
CA TRP A 838 26.01 30.68 -26.48
C TRP A 838 24.86 30.44 -27.48
N LEU A 839 23.91 31.39 -27.60
CA LEU A 839 22.78 31.27 -28.52
C LEU A 839 23.09 31.87 -29.90
N GLY A 840 23.78 33.00 -29.97
CA GLY A 840 24.16 33.68 -31.22
C GLY A 840 23.02 34.48 -31.86
N ARG A 841 23.30 35.74 -32.26
CA ARG A 841 22.31 36.65 -32.86
C ARG A 841 21.63 36.05 -34.11
N GLU A 842 22.41 35.41 -34.97
CA GLU A 842 21.95 34.75 -36.20
C GLU A 842 20.90 33.67 -35.94
N VAL A 843 20.99 32.95 -34.81
CA VAL A 843 20.06 31.88 -34.46
C VAL A 843 18.72 32.45 -34.01
N VAL A 844 18.73 33.54 -33.23
CA VAL A 844 17.51 34.22 -32.78
C VAL A 844 16.77 34.85 -33.96
N GLU A 845 17.50 35.52 -34.86
CA GLU A 845 16.94 36.09 -36.09
C GLU A 845 16.42 34.99 -37.03
N GLY A 846 17.13 33.87 -37.15
CA GLY A 846 16.68 32.70 -37.91
C GLY A 846 15.39 32.09 -37.35
N LEU A 847 15.27 31.95 -36.03
CA LEU A 847 14.03 31.47 -35.38
C LEU A 847 12.88 32.47 -35.58
N ARG A 848 13.14 33.77 -35.51
CA ARG A 848 12.15 34.83 -35.76
C ARG A 848 11.65 34.81 -37.20
N ALA A 849 12.55 34.63 -38.16
CA ALA A 849 12.21 34.50 -39.58
C ALA A 849 11.33 33.28 -39.85
N VAL A 850 11.68 32.11 -39.30
CA VAL A 850 10.90 30.86 -39.44
C VAL A 850 9.50 30.99 -38.85
N VAL A 851 9.37 31.60 -37.67
CA VAL A 851 8.06 31.85 -37.04
C VAL A 851 7.25 32.89 -37.82
N GLY A 852 7.89 33.94 -38.33
CA GLY A 852 7.25 35.00 -39.12
C GLY A 852 6.81 34.56 -40.52
N GLU A 853 7.57 33.67 -41.17
CA GLU A 853 7.21 33.07 -42.46
C GLU A 853 6.03 32.11 -42.31
N ARG A 854 5.98 31.33 -41.22
CA ARG A 854 4.83 30.50 -40.87
C ARG A 854 3.59 31.32 -40.50
N GLY A 855 3.76 32.43 -39.79
CA GLY A 855 2.67 33.38 -39.52
C GLY A 855 2.08 33.97 -40.81
N ARG A 856 2.93 34.29 -41.78
CA ARG A 856 2.49 34.74 -43.12
C ARG A 856 1.80 33.63 -43.93
N ALA A 857 2.22 32.38 -43.80
CA ALA A 857 1.57 31.24 -44.44
C ALA A 857 0.17 30.94 -43.87
N VAL A 858 -0.09 31.26 -42.60
CA VAL A 858 -1.42 31.11 -41.96
C VAL A 858 -2.33 32.31 -42.24
N GLY A 859 -1.76 33.51 -42.39
CA GLY A 859 -2.50 34.74 -42.73
C GLY A 859 -2.98 34.84 -44.19
N GLY A 860 -2.68 33.85 -45.04
CA GLY A 860 -3.13 33.79 -46.44
C GLY A 860 -4.56 33.25 -46.65
N GLY A 861 -5.30 32.96 -45.57
CA GLY A 861 -6.65 32.41 -45.62
C GLY A 861 -7.58 33.06 -44.61
N VAL A 862 -7.99 34.30 -44.89
CA VAL A 862 -9.25 34.97 -44.49
C VAL A 862 -9.52 35.17 -42.97
N VAL A 863 -9.55 36.47 -42.61
CA VAL A 863 -10.26 37.19 -41.51
C VAL A 863 -9.94 36.83 -40.06
#